data_AF-A0A6C0DIW9-F1
#
_entry.id   AF-A0A6C0DIW9-F1
#
_cell.length_a   1.000
_cell.length_b   1.000
_cell.length_c   1.000
_cell.angle_alpha   90.00
_cell.angle_beta   90.00
_cell.angle_gamma   90.00
#
_symmetry.space_group_name_H-M   'P 1'
#
loop_
_entity.id
_entity.type
_entity.pdbx_description
1 polymer ?
#
loop_
_entity_poly.entity_id
_entity_poly.type
_entity_poly.pdbx_seq_one_letter_code
_entity_poly.pdbx_strand_id
1 'polypeptide(L)'
;MGSYIGQHLEIYFKRSKLFTTIFIQMFATNPKNGKQIRIMNSDASAWKDSKTLAWMKEPFSKDKKRWNRWDLLVTSVEPGFLKWKPDILLLTEETPEANAFLKTMDAKDIRFILVSTKALKSLNSEAFDISSLGNVICLEEFQHMYPFLGPAWSGTVEDAILCASIIFRYNRVIGLNPTHDRLNQLRFNDLKLEILERHGGPEPLVLIQQLYKSPNKTRNKELQKCLRKNLENPYIDEILLFIEGKDVEVPVDKKIKQVPMKSRLSYANCIDAIQKVVGPGKLVVFANADIYLEKSWKAIWSVNMKDIFFALLRWEEVDGKEPTLFGPRNDSQDTWAIHSDSVLNKTWNLDAFNIPFGKAGCDNAILVEFLRNKFKIINPAMSLKTIHVHASEIRNYEKTDIIDRPIYMFVKPSGLHELHPITSWSGWAGEPIPYEALDRPLKATTAKHLNMFCSQINRDPSFVWAAEGLNSYMPPVGQDRPIEVVGGAFVSPSGLVYRHTDIYVGETDIQKSVWSDNRLSHLMASYNVESMMAFQLDPTWVQEPALFTLYYLSKVIQQNKKNPNSSFWCKKTNYLLAAIQLFKWEKAQGRLLEYSEQGQVFAQHVVGRTCHGTRPVKVDIDALRDAMNGKWQSTVSLLQKKAIIVEDTYHMKDDLVNKLSEKLKNAGYQVEHILTHSDATKWAIALSGASLVLLSSSLKNIKDPSWAWLWLAPIGCRILELQEEREPSDLLVHLAAASGLDWTLLQYPRSTPEGFKKIVEKEVDKFLVVSGKPAPKLELNATLSDTIPCLIETEALTAKPVIRTPPKSMKFGFFGHKGDSFREMIDLWVERDFVERKEDSSLTHCFLGDVLLYDRPTWNWLDKASDKEKGYRLCLTGNPDSSEKPRAKPWIFWPREPRLVEELSQIPRKSYEDRKDTMVFYGRIENQDQGKWRQDISGWKMACAKFSMQQGKEPYVLKPREYLETLQNAKYGLCIRGYGPKCNREIELLAMGTVPVVTNGVEISDYAEPLVDGTHVLCVSDYQDAMEKICKISEEKWLEMSEAGFKWWKRNCSVEGSWNTTRNLLN
;
A
#
# COMPACT_ATOMS: atom_id res chain seq x y z
N MET A 1 54.10 -47.74 23.01
CA MET A 1 54.65 -46.54 22.36
C MET A 1 53.55 -45.99 21.48
N GLY A 2 52.68 -45.09 21.93
CA GLY A 2 52.90 -44.08 22.95
C GLY A 2 53.50 -42.83 22.30
N SER A 3 52.76 -41.72 22.41
CA SER A 3 53.09 -40.34 22.04
C SER A 3 53.33 -40.04 20.54
N TYR A 4 52.36 -39.43 19.86
CA TYR A 4 52.55 -38.24 18.98
C TYR A 4 51.24 -37.61 18.43
N ILE A 5 50.08 -37.78 19.08
CA ILE A 5 48.83 -37.08 18.69
C ILE A 5 48.16 -36.48 19.94
N GLY A 6 48.84 -35.51 20.54
CA GLY A 6 48.33 -34.80 21.71
C GLY A 6 49.01 -33.46 21.84
N GLN A 7 48.65 -32.49 20.98
CA GLN A 7 48.77 -31.05 21.25
C GLN A 7 48.16 -30.09 20.20
N HIS A 8 47.52 -30.56 19.12
CA HIS A 8 46.88 -29.64 18.13
C HIS A 8 45.34 -29.64 18.07
N LEU A 9 44.66 -30.36 18.97
CA LEU A 9 43.17 -30.43 19.00
C LEU A 9 42.52 -29.54 20.08
N GLU A 10 43.29 -28.75 20.84
CA GLU A 10 42.76 -28.01 22.01
C GLU A 10 42.50 -26.51 21.79
N ILE A 11 42.71 -25.97 20.57
CA ILE A 11 42.45 -24.55 20.26
C ILE A 11 41.15 -24.34 19.47
N TYR A 12 40.56 -25.38 18.87
CA TYR A 12 39.35 -25.24 18.03
C TYR A 12 38.01 -25.49 18.73
N PHE A 13 37.99 -25.96 19.98
CA PHE A 13 36.74 -26.27 20.72
C PHE A 13 36.28 -25.21 21.74
N LYS A 14 36.87 -24.00 21.75
CA LYS A 14 36.46 -22.90 22.64
C LYS A 14 35.67 -21.77 21.98
N ARG A 15 35.23 -21.90 20.72
CA ARG A 15 34.37 -20.91 20.03
C ARG A 15 33.20 -21.54 19.25
N SER A 16 32.40 -22.38 19.91
CA SER A 16 31.07 -22.75 19.41
C SER A 16 29.98 -22.42 20.44
N LYS A 17 29.89 -21.14 20.83
CA LYS A 17 28.63 -20.55 21.30
C LYS A 17 27.90 -19.96 20.08
N LEU A 18 27.40 -20.83 19.21
CA LEU A 18 26.60 -20.45 18.03
C LEU A 18 25.46 -21.44 17.84
N PHE A 19 24.64 -21.54 18.89
CA PHE A 19 23.22 -21.89 18.81
C PHE A 19 22.53 -21.03 19.85
N THR A 20 22.44 -19.74 19.56
CA THR A 20 21.73 -18.77 20.39
C THR A 20 20.72 -18.08 19.51
N THR A 21 19.62 -18.77 19.20
CA THR A 21 18.34 -18.07 19.08
C THR A 21 18.21 -17.24 20.36
N ILE A 22 18.02 -15.93 20.25
CA ILE A 22 18.05 -14.99 21.37
C ILE A 22 16.91 -15.33 22.34
N PHE A 23 17.19 -16.22 23.29
CA PHE A 23 16.32 -16.48 24.44
C PHE A 23 16.60 -15.40 25.46
N ILE A 24 15.80 -14.32 25.46
CA ILE A 24 15.74 -13.40 26.60
C ILE A 24 15.27 -14.24 27.79
N GLN A 25 16.19 -14.53 28.73
CA GLN A 25 15.89 -15.33 29.92
C GLN A 25 15.10 -14.47 30.90
N MET A 26 13.80 -14.75 31.02
CA MET A 26 12.95 -14.20 32.07
C MET A 26 12.73 -15.27 33.13
N PHE A 27 12.80 -14.88 34.41
CA PHE A 27 12.47 -15.75 35.54
C PHE A 27 11.12 -15.34 36.12
N ALA A 28 10.34 -16.32 36.55
CA ALA A 28 9.10 -16.16 37.29
C ALA A 28 9.12 -17.00 38.57
N THR A 29 8.10 -16.87 39.41
CA THR A 29 7.98 -17.63 40.66
C THR A 29 6.73 -18.50 40.60
N ASN A 30 6.86 -19.77 40.97
CA ASN A 30 5.74 -20.69 41.04
C ASN A 30 4.76 -20.24 42.15
N PRO A 31 3.48 -19.98 41.84
CA PRO A 31 2.51 -19.46 42.80
C PRO A 31 2.17 -20.47 43.92
N LYS A 32 2.42 -21.77 43.73
CA LYS A 32 2.10 -22.83 44.68
C LYS A 32 3.23 -23.13 45.66
N ASN A 33 4.48 -23.14 45.19
CA ASN A 33 5.63 -23.58 45.98
C ASN A 33 6.77 -22.55 46.10
N GLY A 34 6.63 -21.37 45.50
CA GLY A 34 7.62 -20.28 45.57
C GLY A 34 8.93 -20.55 44.82
N LYS A 35 9.08 -21.69 44.13
CA LYS A 35 10.29 -22.01 43.39
C LYS A 35 10.43 -21.15 42.14
N GLN A 36 11.67 -20.86 41.76
CA GLN A 36 11.96 -20.14 40.52
C GLN A 36 11.59 -20.99 39.30
N ILE A 37 10.92 -20.35 38.35
CA ILE A 37 10.52 -20.89 37.05
C ILE A 37 11.30 -20.15 35.97
N ARG A 38 11.85 -20.89 35.01
CA ARG A 38 12.46 -20.31 33.81
C ARG A 38 11.43 -20.17 32.69
N ILE A 39 11.35 -18.98 32.10
CA ILE A 39 10.51 -18.70 30.93
C ILE A 39 11.36 -18.71 29.67
N MET A 40 10.88 -19.45 28.66
CA MET A 40 11.40 -19.45 27.30
C MET A 40 10.36 -18.86 26.36
N ASN A 41 10.81 -18.14 25.34
CA ASN A 41 9.97 -17.63 24.27
C ASN A 41 10.45 -18.18 22.93
N SER A 42 9.52 -18.45 22.01
CA SER A 42 9.80 -18.78 20.62
C SER A 42 9.04 -17.86 19.68
N ASP A 43 9.75 -17.35 18.68
CA ASP A 43 9.22 -16.63 17.51
C ASP A 43 9.31 -17.47 16.23
N ALA A 44 9.52 -18.79 16.36
CA ALA A 44 9.60 -19.69 15.22
C ALA A 44 8.29 -19.68 14.42
N SER A 45 8.42 -19.58 13.10
CA SER A 45 7.31 -19.63 12.16
C SER A 45 7.43 -20.79 11.18
N ALA A 46 6.32 -21.08 10.50
CA ALA A 46 6.24 -22.05 9.41
C ALA A 46 5.89 -21.34 8.11
N TRP A 47 6.27 -21.95 7.00
CA TRP A 47 5.96 -21.49 5.66
C TRP A 47 5.44 -22.66 4.82
N LYS A 48 4.87 -22.34 3.66
CA LYS A 48 4.37 -23.34 2.72
C LYS A 48 5.52 -23.91 1.90
N ASP A 49 6.03 -25.06 2.30
CA ASP A 49 7.09 -25.81 1.62
C ASP A 49 6.57 -27.10 0.97
N SER A 50 5.26 -27.39 1.09
CA SER A 50 4.60 -28.56 0.53
C SER A 50 3.33 -28.19 -0.24
N LYS A 51 3.21 -26.94 -0.70
CA LYS A 51 2.07 -26.48 -1.52
C LYS A 51 2.02 -27.30 -2.80
N THR A 52 0.91 -27.97 -3.04
CA THR A 52 0.80 -29.03 -4.06
C THR A 52 -0.28 -28.71 -5.08
N LEU A 53 0.05 -28.83 -6.37
CA LEU A 53 -0.90 -28.82 -7.48
C LEU A 53 -1.03 -30.24 -8.02
N ALA A 54 -2.26 -30.74 -8.12
CA ALA A 54 -2.53 -32.06 -8.70
C ALA A 54 -3.31 -31.93 -10.00
N TRP A 55 -2.74 -32.45 -11.10
CA TRP A 55 -3.44 -32.55 -12.38
C TRP A 55 -4.32 -33.80 -12.40
N MET A 56 -5.63 -33.58 -12.47
CA MET A 56 -6.63 -34.63 -12.48
C MET A 56 -6.93 -35.05 -13.92
N LYS A 57 -6.35 -36.19 -14.34
CA LYS A 57 -6.51 -36.79 -15.67
C LYS A 57 -7.79 -37.60 -15.85
N GLU A 58 -8.50 -37.87 -14.76
CA GLU A 58 -9.72 -38.68 -14.72
C GLU A 58 -10.90 -37.89 -14.13
N PRO A 59 -12.15 -38.18 -14.54
CA PRO A 59 -13.35 -37.63 -13.91
C PRO A 59 -13.41 -37.89 -12.40
N PHE A 60 -14.18 -37.08 -11.68
CA PHE A 60 -14.32 -37.19 -10.23
C PHE A 60 -14.74 -38.57 -9.77
N SER A 61 -13.98 -39.12 -8.82
CA SER A 61 -14.30 -40.36 -8.11
C SER A 61 -14.35 -40.13 -6.60
N LYS A 62 -15.38 -40.70 -5.94
CA LYS A 62 -15.59 -40.60 -4.49
C LYS A 62 -14.42 -41.20 -3.69
N ASP A 63 -13.71 -42.19 -4.23
CA ASP A 63 -12.58 -42.83 -3.55
C ASP A 63 -11.35 -41.91 -3.46
N LYS A 64 -11.26 -40.94 -4.38
CA LYS A 64 -10.19 -39.94 -4.43
C LYS A 64 -10.61 -38.60 -3.79
N LYS A 65 -11.68 -38.55 -2.99
CA LYS A 65 -12.18 -37.33 -2.32
C LYS A 65 -11.13 -36.55 -1.53
N ARG A 66 -10.09 -37.22 -1.01
CA ARG A 66 -9.01 -36.58 -0.22
C ARG A 66 -8.19 -35.61 -1.07
N TRP A 67 -8.13 -35.78 -2.39
CA TRP A 67 -7.34 -34.94 -3.28
C TRP A 67 -7.75 -33.46 -3.24
N ASN A 68 -9.01 -33.16 -2.90
CA ASN A 68 -9.51 -31.79 -2.68
C ASN A 68 -8.82 -31.03 -1.53
N ARG A 69 -7.88 -31.66 -0.81
CA ARG A 69 -7.02 -31.00 0.20
C ARG A 69 -5.86 -30.25 -0.43
N TRP A 70 -5.46 -30.61 -1.64
CA TRP A 70 -4.53 -29.84 -2.46
C TRP A 70 -5.28 -28.91 -3.40
N ASP A 71 -4.53 -28.10 -4.13
CA ASP A 71 -5.11 -27.34 -5.23
C ASP A 71 -5.16 -28.26 -6.47
N LEU A 72 -6.27 -28.23 -7.18
CA LEU A 72 -6.56 -29.16 -8.28
C LEU A 72 -6.58 -28.44 -9.63
N LEU A 73 -6.01 -29.10 -10.65
CA LEU A 73 -6.05 -28.68 -12.04
C LEU A 73 -6.79 -29.69 -12.90
N VAL A 74 -7.70 -29.21 -13.76
CA VAL A 74 -8.33 -30.03 -14.82
C VAL A 74 -8.14 -29.37 -16.18
N THR A 75 -8.22 -30.19 -17.23
CA THR A 75 -8.06 -29.75 -18.63
C THR A 75 -9.33 -29.96 -19.46
N SER A 76 -10.46 -30.26 -18.80
CA SER A 76 -11.76 -30.51 -19.44
C SER A 76 -12.87 -29.89 -18.60
N VAL A 77 -13.89 -29.37 -19.30
CA VAL A 77 -15.11 -28.81 -18.71
C VAL A 77 -16.26 -29.83 -18.66
N GLU A 78 -16.00 -31.09 -19.02
CA GLU A 78 -17.02 -32.13 -18.88
C GLU A 78 -17.54 -32.18 -17.43
N PRO A 79 -18.85 -32.42 -17.21
CA PRO A 79 -19.43 -32.42 -15.87
C PRO A 79 -18.73 -33.37 -14.88
N GLY A 80 -18.13 -34.45 -15.38
CA GLY A 80 -17.32 -35.38 -14.59
C GLY A 80 -16.05 -34.73 -14.00
N PHE A 81 -15.37 -33.87 -14.76
CA PHE A 81 -14.18 -33.15 -14.30
C PHE A 81 -14.53 -31.95 -13.43
N LEU A 82 -15.57 -31.18 -13.78
CA LEU A 82 -16.00 -30.02 -12.98
C LEU A 82 -16.48 -30.40 -11.56
N LYS A 83 -16.93 -31.65 -11.36
CA LYS A 83 -17.23 -32.19 -10.02
C LYS A 83 -16.03 -32.21 -9.07
N TRP A 84 -14.80 -32.15 -9.58
CA TRP A 84 -13.60 -31.96 -8.75
C TRP A 84 -13.61 -30.61 -8.03
N LYS A 85 -14.34 -29.62 -8.53
CA LYS A 85 -14.25 -28.21 -8.11
C LYS A 85 -12.80 -27.71 -8.22
N PRO A 86 -12.24 -27.70 -9.44
CA PRO A 86 -10.84 -27.38 -9.67
C PRO A 86 -10.51 -25.95 -9.24
N ASP A 87 -9.32 -25.76 -8.69
CA ASP A 87 -8.76 -24.43 -8.46
C ASP A 87 -8.24 -23.82 -9.78
N ILE A 88 -7.76 -24.66 -10.70
CA ILE A 88 -7.26 -24.23 -12.01
C ILE A 88 -7.96 -25.01 -13.13
N LEU A 89 -8.56 -24.29 -14.07
CA LEU A 89 -9.03 -24.84 -15.35
C LEU A 89 -8.06 -24.45 -16.45
N LEU A 90 -7.49 -25.41 -17.17
CA LEU A 90 -6.56 -25.18 -18.27
C LEU A 90 -7.19 -25.56 -19.61
N LEU A 91 -7.31 -24.60 -20.52
CA LEU A 91 -7.88 -24.79 -21.86
C LEU A 91 -6.85 -24.37 -22.91
N THR A 92 -6.27 -25.35 -23.62
CA THR A 92 -5.24 -25.08 -24.65
C THR A 92 -5.76 -25.16 -26.07
N GLU A 93 -6.96 -25.71 -26.27
CA GLU A 93 -7.60 -25.90 -27.58
C GLU A 93 -9.07 -25.47 -27.51
N GLU A 94 -9.63 -25.11 -28.66
CA GLU A 94 -11.02 -24.67 -28.79
C GLU A 94 -11.99 -25.86 -28.74
N THR A 95 -13.01 -25.78 -27.88
CA THR A 95 -14.12 -26.75 -27.86
C THR A 95 -15.46 -26.03 -27.64
N PRO A 96 -16.56 -26.48 -28.28
CA PRO A 96 -17.90 -25.91 -28.05
C PRO A 96 -18.32 -25.91 -26.58
N GLU A 97 -17.98 -26.98 -25.85
CA GLU A 97 -18.30 -27.16 -24.44
C GLU A 97 -17.56 -26.14 -23.57
N ALA A 98 -16.27 -25.93 -23.82
CA ALA A 98 -15.48 -24.94 -23.08
C ALA A 98 -16.01 -23.52 -23.32
N ASN A 99 -16.35 -23.19 -24.57
CA ASN A 99 -16.94 -21.89 -24.90
C ASN A 99 -18.28 -21.66 -24.23
N ALA A 100 -19.12 -22.68 -24.17
CA ALA A 100 -20.39 -22.61 -23.45
C ALA A 100 -20.15 -22.43 -21.94
N PHE A 101 -19.22 -23.19 -21.35
CA PHE A 101 -18.89 -23.09 -19.93
C PHE A 101 -18.34 -21.71 -19.54
N LEU A 102 -17.44 -21.12 -20.34
CA LEU A 102 -16.85 -19.81 -20.07
C LEU A 102 -17.89 -18.68 -20.01
N LYS A 103 -19.09 -18.87 -20.58
CA LYS A 103 -20.21 -17.90 -20.53
C LYS A 103 -21.09 -18.06 -19.27
N THR A 104 -20.83 -19.08 -18.45
CA THR A 104 -21.65 -19.39 -17.26
C THR A 104 -21.17 -18.65 -16.01
N MET A 105 -22.03 -18.60 -14.99
CA MET A 105 -21.63 -18.10 -13.66
C MET A 105 -20.60 -19.02 -12.98
N ASP A 106 -20.66 -20.34 -13.24
CA ASP A 106 -19.75 -21.31 -12.64
C ASP A 106 -18.28 -21.07 -13.04
N ALA A 107 -18.04 -20.51 -14.22
CA ALA A 107 -16.70 -20.11 -14.64
C ALA A 107 -16.10 -19.02 -13.73
N LYS A 108 -16.93 -18.12 -13.16
CA LYS A 108 -16.46 -17.07 -12.23
C LYS A 108 -16.09 -17.62 -10.86
N ASP A 109 -16.58 -18.80 -10.50
CA ASP A 109 -16.28 -19.47 -9.23
C ASP A 109 -14.96 -20.27 -9.28
N ILE A 110 -14.39 -20.50 -10.47
CA ILE A 110 -13.06 -21.10 -10.61
C ILE A 110 -12.01 -20.06 -10.18
N ARG A 111 -10.97 -20.50 -9.44
CA ARG A 111 -9.96 -19.56 -8.94
C ARG A 111 -9.08 -19.00 -10.05
N PHE A 112 -8.62 -19.84 -10.98
CA PHE A 112 -7.89 -19.41 -12.18
C PHE A 112 -8.31 -20.20 -13.41
N ILE A 113 -8.53 -19.51 -14.52
CA ILE A 113 -8.75 -20.12 -15.82
C ILE A 113 -7.57 -19.74 -16.72
N LEU A 114 -6.75 -20.73 -17.05
CA LEU A 114 -5.62 -20.57 -17.97
C LEU A 114 -6.06 -20.94 -19.37
N VAL A 115 -5.88 -20.02 -20.31
CA VAL A 115 -6.32 -20.20 -21.70
C VAL A 115 -5.18 -19.91 -22.67
N SER A 116 -5.12 -20.67 -23.75
CA SER A 116 -4.32 -20.30 -24.92
C SER A 116 -5.13 -19.40 -25.85
N THR A 117 -4.45 -18.65 -26.72
CA THR A 117 -5.10 -17.92 -27.82
C THR A 117 -5.90 -18.83 -28.74
N LYS A 118 -5.46 -20.09 -28.94
CA LYS A 118 -6.20 -21.10 -29.71
C LYS A 118 -7.54 -21.43 -29.06
N ALA A 119 -7.58 -21.59 -27.74
CA ALA A 119 -8.82 -21.90 -27.01
C ALA A 119 -9.87 -20.79 -27.09
N LEU A 120 -9.48 -19.55 -27.41
CA LEU A 120 -10.36 -18.38 -27.45
C LEU A 120 -10.83 -17.97 -28.84
N LYS A 121 -10.43 -18.70 -29.89
CA LYS A 121 -10.54 -18.24 -31.28
C LYS A 121 -11.97 -17.84 -31.68
N SER A 122 -12.99 -18.64 -31.37
CA SER A 122 -14.39 -18.29 -31.67
C SER A 122 -15.04 -17.35 -30.66
N LEU A 123 -14.70 -17.43 -29.37
CA LEU A 123 -15.24 -16.50 -28.35
C LEU A 123 -14.89 -15.04 -28.67
N ASN A 124 -13.67 -14.80 -29.15
CA ASN A 124 -13.26 -13.48 -29.62
C ASN A 124 -14.07 -13.02 -30.85
N SER A 125 -14.44 -13.95 -31.73
CA SER A 125 -15.25 -13.64 -32.92
C SER A 125 -16.73 -13.38 -32.61
N GLU A 126 -17.24 -13.94 -31.51
CA GLU A 126 -18.61 -13.74 -31.03
C GLU A 126 -18.77 -12.47 -30.17
N ALA A 127 -17.72 -11.63 -30.06
CA ALA A 127 -17.67 -10.43 -29.21
C ALA A 127 -17.97 -10.72 -27.72
N PHE A 128 -17.69 -11.94 -27.24
CA PHE A 128 -17.78 -12.25 -25.82
C PHE A 128 -16.61 -11.58 -25.08
N ASP A 129 -16.94 -10.70 -24.14
CA ASP A 129 -15.94 -10.01 -23.32
C ASP A 129 -15.39 -10.95 -22.23
N ILE A 130 -14.30 -11.66 -22.55
CA ILE A 130 -13.59 -12.57 -21.63
C ILE A 130 -13.10 -11.82 -20.38
N SER A 131 -12.84 -10.51 -20.48
CA SER A 131 -12.39 -9.72 -19.32
C SER A 131 -13.46 -9.65 -18.21
N SER A 132 -14.73 -9.92 -18.54
CA SER A 132 -15.84 -9.99 -17.59
C SER A 132 -15.74 -11.13 -16.55
N LEU A 133 -14.87 -12.13 -16.79
CA LEU A 133 -14.63 -13.24 -15.87
C LEU A 133 -13.65 -12.86 -14.74
N GLY A 134 -12.71 -11.95 -14.98
CA GLY A 134 -11.75 -11.44 -13.99
C GLY A 134 -10.75 -12.45 -13.42
N ASN A 135 -10.87 -13.74 -13.75
CA ASN A 135 -10.04 -14.85 -13.27
C ASN A 135 -9.33 -15.61 -14.42
N VAL A 136 -9.33 -15.04 -15.64
CA VAL A 136 -8.71 -15.63 -16.83
C VAL A 136 -7.29 -15.09 -17.01
N ILE A 137 -6.35 -15.97 -17.33
CA ILE A 137 -4.96 -15.61 -17.65
C ILE A 137 -4.55 -16.28 -18.97
N CYS A 138 -4.02 -15.48 -19.88
CA CYS A 138 -3.57 -15.93 -21.19
C CYS A 138 -2.16 -16.51 -21.11
N LEU A 139 -1.95 -17.73 -21.62
CA LEU A 139 -0.64 -18.40 -21.59
C LEU A 139 0.41 -17.67 -22.43
N GLU A 140 0.00 -17.03 -23.52
CA GLU A 140 0.87 -16.25 -24.40
C GLU A 140 1.43 -14.99 -23.73
N GLU A 141 0.79 -14.48 -22.67
CA GLU A 141 1.29 -13.34 -21.89
C GLU A 141 2.43 -13.73 -20.95
N PHE A 142 2.59 -15.03 -20.64
CA PHE A 142 3.57 -15.49 -19.66
C PHE A 142 5.00 -15.10 -20.01
N GLN A 143 5.37 -15.15 -21.30
CA GLN A 143 6.73 -14.78 -21.73
C GLN A 143 7.07 -13.31 -21.43
N HIS A 144 6.06 -12.43 -21.43
CA HIS A 144 6.24 -11.00 -21.21
C HIS A 144 6.14 -10.64 -19.73
N MET A 145 5.22 -11.28 -19.00
CA MET A 145 5.00 -11.01 -17.58
C MET A 145 6.01 -11.71 -16.65
N TYR A 146 6.48 -12.89 -17.05
CA TYR A 146 7.26 -13.79 -16.21
C TYR A 146 8.56 -14.23 -16.92
N PRO A 147 9.48 -13.28 -17.16
CA PRO A 147 10.73 -13.52 -17.91
C PRO A 147 11.63 -14.59 -17.29
N PHE A 148 11.43 -14.93 -16.01
CA PHE A 148 12.16 -16.00 -15.32
C PHE A 148 11.80 -17.41 -15.80
N LEU A 149 10.69 -17.58 -16.52
CA LEU A 149 10.29 -18.84 -17.15
C LEU A 149 11.13 -19.21 -18.38
N GLY A 150 11.92 -18.27 -18.92
CA GLY A 150 12.69 -18.48 -20.13
C GLY A 150 11.86 -18.23 -21.40
N PRO A 151 12.00 -19.08 -22.45
CA PRO A 151 11.24 -18.95 -23.69
C PRO A 151 9.73 -19.05 -23.51
N ALA A 152 8.99 -18.69 -24.56
CA ALA A 152 7.55 -18.89 -24.68
C ALA A 152 7.13 -20.33 -24.30
N TRP A 153 5.89 -20.48 -23.84
CA TRP A 153 5.32 -21.81 -23.60
C TRP A 153 5.25 -22.61 -24.91
N SER A 154 5.45 -23.93 -24.85
CA SER A 154 5.68 -24.78 -26.01
C SER A 154 4.43 -25.16 -26.81
N GLY A 155 3.25 -24.70 -26.38
CA GLY A 155 1.97 -25.14 -26.94
C GLY A 155 1.41 -26.41 -26.29
N THR A 156 2.18 -27.09 -25.44
CA THR A 156 1.76 -28.34 -24.79
C THR A 156 1.09 -28.12 -23.43
N VAL A 157 0.17 -29.02 -23.07
CA VAL A 157 -0.53 -29.00 -21.77
C VAL A 157 0.44 -29.13 -20.61
N GLU A 158 1.42 -30.03 -20.71
CA GLU A 158 2.39 -30.30 -19.65
C GLU A 158 3.26 -29.07 -19.36
N ASP A 159 3.70 -28.37 -20.41
CA ASP A 159 4.46 -27.14 -20.28
C ASP A 159 3.62 -26.00 -19.67
N ALA A 160 2.35 -25.88 -20.05
CA ALA A 160 1.43 -24.90 -19.46
C ALA A 160 1.21 -25.15 -17.96
N ILE A 161 1.05 -26.41 -17.55
CA ILE A 161 0.94 -26.78 -16.13
C ILE A 161 2.22 -26.45 -15.39
N LEU A 162 3.39 -26.70 -15.98
CA LEU A 162 4.68 -26.40 -15.37
C LEU A 162 4.89 -24.89 -15.20
N CYS A 163 4.59 -24.09 -16.24
CA CYS A 163 4.59 -22.63 -16.16
C CYS A 163 3.69 -22.12 -15.03
N ALA A 164 2.43 -22.59 -14.99
CA ALA A 164 1.48 -22.23 -13.94
C ALA A 164 2.00 -22.63 -12.55
N SER A 165 2.61 -23.80 -12.44
CA SER A 165 3.16 -24.32 -11.18
C SER A 165 4.26 -23.42 -10.63
N ILE A 166 5.14 -22.93 -11.51
CA ILE A 166 6.24 -22.04 -11.15
C ILE A 166 5.72 -20.64 -10.80
N ILE A 167 4.81 -20.06 -11.60
CA ILE A 167 4.22 -18.73 -11.35
C ILE A 167 3.45 -18.72 -10.02
N PHE A 168 2.57 -19.70 -9.80
CA PHE A 168 1.78 -19.81 -8.57
C PHE A 168 2.58 -20.37 -7.38
N ARG A 169 3.88 -20.63 -7.58
CA ARG A 169 4.84 -21.08 -6.58
C ARG A 169 4.42 -22.32 -5.82
N TYR A 170 3.95 -23.33 -6.56
CA TYR A 170 3.80 -24.66 -5.99
C TYR A 170 5.18 -25.26 -5.69
N ASN A 171 5.26 -26.05 -4.63
CA ASN A 171 6.44 -26.82 -4.28
C ASN A 171 6.37 -28.23 -4.85
N ARG A 172 5.17 -28.74 -5.13
CA ARG A 172 4.94 -30.08 -5.68
C ARG A 172 3.91 -30.05 -6.79
N VAL A 173 4.16 -30.81 -7.85
CA VAL A 173 3.21 -31.03 -8.95
C VAL A 173 3.02 -32.53 -9.15
N ILE A 174 1.76 -32.95 -9.19
CA ILE A 174 1.38 -34.36 -9.36
C ILE A 174 0.69 -34.55 -10.71
N GLY A 175 1.05 -35.63 -11.41
CA GLY A 175 0.49 -36.00 -12.70
C GLY A 175 1.35 -35.61 -13.90
N LEU A 176 2.57 -35.12 -13.69
CA LEU A 176 3.52 -34.76 -14.73
C LEU A 176 4.75 -35.68 -14.71
N ASN A 177 5.42 -35.79 -15.87
CA ASN A 177 6.72 -36.42 -15.96
C ASN A 177 7.81 -35.49 -15.35
N PRO A 178 8.68 -35.97 -14.46
CA PRO A 178 9.75 -35.17 -13.87
C PRO A 178 10.82 -34.67 -14.84
N THR A 179 10.93 -35.21 -16.05
CA THR A 179 12.02 -34.88 -17.00
C THR A 179 11.62 -33.85 -18.07
N HIS A 180 10.94 -32.77 -17.70
CA HIS A 180 10.46 -31.77 -18.67
C HIS A 180 11.55 -30.71 -19.02
N ASP A 181 11.75 -30.43 -20.31
CA ASP A 181 12.83 -29.56 -20.81
C ASP A 181 12.80 -28.13 -20.27
N ARG A 182 11.61 -27.58 -19.99
CA ARG A 182 11.47 -26.22 -19.40
C ARG A 182 12.29 -26.03 -18.12
N LEU A 183 12.48 -27.07 -17.32
CA LEU A 183 13.28 -26.96 -16.09
C LEU A 183 14.72 -26.50 -16.36
N ASN A 184 15.27 -26.85 -17.53
CA ASN A 184 16.60 -26.45 -17.97
C ASN A 184 16.63 -25.07 -18.66
N GLN A 185 15.46 -24.47 -18.90
CA GLN A 185 15.31 -23.19 -19.60
C GLN A 185 14.99 -22.02 -18.66
N LEU A 186 14.81 -22.30 -17.37
CA LEU A 186 14.56 -21.29 -16.35
C LEU A 186 15.77 -20.39 -16.18
N ARG A 187 15.51 -19.13 -15.82
CA ARG A 187 16.57 -18.12 -15.67
C ARG A 187 17.04 -17.96 -14.22
N PHE A 188 16.69 -18.89 -13.34
CA PHE A 188 17.14 -18.95 -11.94
C PHE A 188 17.45 -20.39 -11.55
N ASN A 189 18.34 -20.56 -10.58
CA ASN A 189 18.96 -21.86 -10.29
C ASN A 189 18.40 -22.57 -9.05
N ASP A 190 17.55 -21.91 -8.26
CA ASP A 190 17.14 -22.37 -6.93
C ASP A 190 15.68 -22.87 -6.88
N LEU A 191 15.11 -23.30 -8.00
CA LEU A 191 13.77 -23.86 -8.03
C LEU A 191 13.69 -25.12 -7.14
N LYS A 192 12.88 -25.04 -6.07
CA LYS A 192 12.53 -26.20 -5.24
C LYS A 192 11.13 -26.69 -5.65
N LEU A 193 11.06 -27.40 -6.77
CA LEU A 193 9.84 -28.00 -7.31
C LEU A 193 10.00 -29.51 -7.45
N GLU A 194 9.21 -30.26 -6.69
CA GLU A 194 9.10 -31.71 -6.83
C GLU A 194 8.03 -32.04 -7.87
N ILE A 195 8.37 -32.86 -8.86
CA ILE A 195 7.43 -33.33 -9.88
C ILE A 195 7.24 -34.83 -9.72
N LEU A 196 6.00 -35.25 -9.55
CA LEU A 196 5.61 -36.63 -9.32
C LEU A 196 4.61 -37.07 -10.38
N GLU A 197 4.87 -38.21 -11.03
CA GLU A 197 3.88 -38.77 -11.96
C GLU A 197 2.65 -39.30 -11.22
N ARG A 198 2.84 -39.86 -10.02
CA ARG A 198 1.80 -40.49 -9.20
C ARG A 198 2.00 -40.19 -7.72
N HIS A 199 0.91 -40.19 -6.96
CA HIS A 199 0.91 -40.08 -5.50
C HIS A 199 -0.25 -40.86 -4.87
N GLY A 200 -0.09 -41.34 -3.63
CA GLY A 200 -1.13 -41.99 -2.84
C GLY A 200 -2.24 -41.08 -2.29
N GLY A 201 -2.34 -39.84 -2.78
CA GLY A 201 -3.19 -38.77 -2.26
C GLY A 201 -2.70 -38.14 -0.92
N PRO A 202 -3.36 -37.07 -0.44
CA PRO A 202 -2.95 -36.34 0.77
C PRO A 202 -3.15 -37.17 2.04
N GLU A 203 -2.28 -36.99 3.04
CA GLU A 203 -2.33 -37.73 4.31
C GLU A 203 -3.70 -37.60 4.99
N PRO A 204 -4.24 -38.68 5.60
CA PRO A 204 -5.44 -38.59 6.39
C PRO A 204 -5.20 -37.79 7.68
N LEU A 205 -6.23 -37.08 8.16
CA LEU A 205 -6.19 -36.34 9.41
C LEU A 205 -7.02 -37.06 10.47
N VAL A 206 -6.38 -37.37 11.59
CA VAL A 206 -6.98 -37.99 12.77
C VAL A 206 -7.09 -36.95 13.88
N LEU A 207 -8.29 -36.72 14.38
CA LEU A 207 -8.54 -35.88 15.55
C LEU A 207 -8.61 -36.76 16.80
N ILE A 208 -7.80 -36.47 17.82
CA ILE A 208 -7.91 -37.06 19.15
C ILE A 208 -8.60 -36.03 20.06
N GLN A 209 -9.71 -36.42 20.65
CA GLN A 209 -10.49 -35.54 21.53
C GLN A 209 -11.08 -36.35 22.68
N GLN A 210 -11.36 -35.70 23.79
CA GLN A 210 -12.04 -36.29 24.94
C GLN A 210 -13.50 -35.83 24.98
N LEU A 211 -14.42 -36.73 25.33
CA LEU A 211 -15.80 -36.40 25.67
C LEU A 211 -16.11 -36.85 27.10
N TYR A 212 -16.74 -35.98 27.86
CA TYR A 212 -17.17 -36.21 29.24
C TYR A 212 -18.55 -35.60 29.47
N LYS A 213 -19.23 -36.06 30.53
CA LYS A 213 -20.52 -35.50 30.94
C LYS A 213 -20.30 -34.43 32.01
N SER A 214 -20.63 -33.18 31.67
CA SER A 214 -20.65 -32.08 32.64
C SER A 214 -21.95 -32.13 33.47
N PRO A 215 -21.93 -31.75 34.76
CA PRO A 215 -23.16 -31.53 35.52
C PRO A 215 -23.99 -30.36 34.97
N ASN A 216 -23.38 -29.45 34.19
CA ASN A 216 -24.08 -28.32 33.60
C ASN A 216 -24.64 -28.66 32.20
N LYS A 217 -25.95 -28.46 32.02
CA LYS A 217 -26.65 -28.73 30.75
C LYS A 217 -26.19 -27.86 29.58
N THR A 218 -25.90 -26.58 29.82
CA THR A 218 -25.38 -25.66 28.80
C THR A 218 -24.01 -26.13 28.32
N ARG A 219 -23.13 -26.51 29.25
CA ARG A 219 -21.82 -27.06 28.92
C ARG A 219 -21.91 -28.35 28.11
N ASN A 220 -22.83 -29.25 28.43
CA ASN A 220 -23.06 -30.45 27.61
C ASN A 220 -23.51 -30.10 26.18
N LYS A 221 -24.38 -29.09 26.02
CA LYS A 221 -24.79 -28.63 24.68
C LYS A 221 -23.60 -28.07 23.89
N GLU A 222 -22.69 -27.33 24.53
CA GLU A 222 -21.46 -26.84 23.90
C GLU A 222 -20.57 -27.99 23.42
N LEU A 223 -20.32 -28.99 24.27
CA LEU A 223 -19.50 -30.16 23.93
C LEU A 223 -20.10 -30.95 22.77
N GLN A 224 -21.42 -31.16 22.77
CA GLN A 224 -22.11 -31.84 21.67
C GLN A 224 -22.12 -31.01 20.38
N LYS A 225 -22.29 -29.68 20.47
CA LYS A 225 -22.16 -28.77 19.33
C LYS A 225 -20.75 -28.88 18.73
N CYS A 226 -19.72 -28.86 19.56
CA CYS A 226 -18.32 -28.96 19.16
C CYS A 226 -18.03 -30.29 18.43
N LEU A 227 -18.41 -31.43 19.02
CA LEU A 227 -18.22 -32.74 18.40
C LEU A 227 -18.94 -32.84 17.05
N ARG A 228 -20.20 -32.37 16.97
CA ARG A 228 -20.96 -32.35 15.71
C ARG A 228 -20.24 -31.53 14.63
N LYS A 229 -19.70 -30.36 14.96
CA LYS A 229 -18.94 -29.53 14.01
C LYS A 229 -17.68 -30.23 13.48
N ASN A 230 -16.97 -30.97 14.33
CA ASN A 230 -15.84 -31.79 13.89
C ASN A 230 -16.27 -32.96 12.98
N LEU A 231 -17.40 -33.61 13.26
CA LEU A 231 -17.96 -34.66 12.38
C LEU A 231 -18.31 -34.12 10.99
N GLU A 232 -18.89 -32.91 10.93
CA GLU A 232 -19.25 -32.21 9.69
C GLU A 232 -18.01 -31.75 8.88
N ASN A 233 -16.84 -31.61 9.50
CA ASN A 233 -15.65 -31.14 8.81
C ASN A 233 -15.14 -32.20 7.80
N PRO A 234 -15.07 -31.89 6.49
CA PRO A 234 -14.65 -32.85 5.46
C PRO A 234 -13.16 -33.23 5.53
N TYR A 235 -12.36 -32.46 6.26
CA TYR A 235 -10.92 -32.68 6.38
C TYR A 235 -10.56 -33.68 7.49
N ILE A 236 -11.46 -33.95 8.43
CA ILE A 236 -11.28 -34.96 9.49
C ILE A 236 -11.73 -36.32 8.95
N ASP A 237 -10.80 -37.28 8.88
CA ASP A 237 -11.07 -38.65 8.43
C ASP A 237 -11.54 -39.55 9.57
N GLU A 238 -10.92 -39.40 10.74
CA GLU A 238 -11.16 -40.23 11.92
C GLU A 238 -11.12 -39.34 13.19
N ILE A 239 -12.00 -39.63 14.15
CA ILE A 239 -12.01 -39.04 15.48
C ILE A 239 -11.78 -40.16 16.49
N LEU A 240 -10.60 -40.19 17.10
CA LEU A 240 -10.30 -41.05 18.24
C LEU A 240 -10.85 -40.38 19.51
N LEU A 241 -12.05 -40.80 19.90
CA LEU A 241 -12.83 -40.16 20.95
C LEU A 241 -12.65 -40.90 22.28
N PHE A 242 -11.92 -40.27 23.20
CA PHE A 242 -11.73 -40.80 24.56
C PHE A 242 -12.96 -40.50 25.41
N ILE A 243 -13.59 -41.54 25.95
CA ILE A 243 -14.83 -41.40 26.74
C ILE A 243 -14.51 -41.48 28.22
N GLU A 244 -14.74 -40.40 28.95
CA GLU A 244 -14.58 -40.34 30.41
C GLU A 244 -15.91 -40.65 31.11
N GLY A 245 -16.04 -41.87 31.65
CA GLY A 245 -17.23 -42.32 32.39
C GLY A 245 -18.16 -43.26 31.60
N LYS A 246 -19.26 -43.71 32.23
CA LYS A 246 -20.17 -44.73 31.69
C LYS A 246 -21.46 -44.19 31.03
N ASP A 247 -21.81 -42.91 31.26
CA ASP A 247 -23.10 -42.32 30.87
C ASP A 247 -22.95 -41.13 29.89
N VAL A 248 -22.02 -41.23 28.94
CA VAL A 248 -21.75 -40.17 27.94
C VAL A 248 -22.46 -40.53 26.63
N GLU A 249 -23.36 -39.65 26.17
CA GLU A 249 -24.02 -39.82 24.87
C GLU A 249 -23.06 -39.48 23.73
N VAL A 250 -22.81 -40.47 22.86
CA VAL A 250 -21.94 -40.36 21.68
C VAL A 250 -22.80 -40.55 20.43
N PRO A 251 -22.76 -39.63 19.44
CA PRO A 251 -23.41 -39.82 18.16
C PRO A 251 -22.90 -41.07 17.42
N VAL A 252 -23.78 -41.76 16.69
CA VAL A 252 -23.36 -42.86 15.82
C VAL A 252 -22.83 -42.29 14.51
N ASP A 253 -21.51 -42.29 14.34
CA ASP A 253 -20.84 -41.86 13.10
C ASP A 253 -19.63 -42.76 12.80
N LYS A 254 -19.41 -43.08 11.52
CA LYS A 254 -18.29 -43.92 11.05
C LYS A 254 -16.91 -43.31 11.29
N LYS A 255 -16.82 -41.99 11.48
CA LYS A 255 -15.55 -41.32 11.82
C LYS A 255 -15.13 -41.61 13.27
N ILE A 256 -16.05 -41.99 14.16
CA ILE A 256 -15.75 -42.11 15.58
C ILE A 256 -15.17 -43.49 15.90
N LYS A 257 -13.99 -43.48 16.51
CA LYS A 257 -13.40 -44.64 17.18
C LYS A 257 -13.35 -44.35 18.68
N GLN A 258 -14.20 -45.01 19.45
CA GLN A 258 -14.32 -44.77 20.89
C GLN A 258 -13.19 -45.49 21.66
N VAL A 259 -12.60 -44.80 22.63
CA VAL A 259 -11.59 -45.34 23.55
C VAL A 259 -12.07 -45.09 24.99
N PRO A 260 -12.53 -46.12 25.72
CA PRO A 260 -12.96 -45.96 27.10
C PRO A 260 -11.81 -45.51 28.00
N MET A 261 -12.04 -44.53 28.88
CA MET A 261 -11.04 -44.03 29.82
C MET A 261 -11.68 -43.68 31.17
N LYS A 262 -10.90 -43.81 32.25
CA LYS A 262 -11.35 -43.54 33.64
C LYS A 262 -10.82 -42.22 34.21
N SER A 263 -9.94 -41.55 33.49
CA SER A 263 -9.24 -40.34 33.92
C SER A 263 -9.34 -39.27 32.84
N ARG A 264 -8.82 -38.06 33.13
CA ARG A 264 -8.68 -36.98 32.15
C ARG A 264 -7.59 -37.29 31.13
N LEU A 265 -7.80 -36.90 29.86
CA LEU A 265 -6.85 -37.15 28.77
C LEU A 265 -5.52 -36.44 29.03
N SER A 266 -4.40 -37.15 28.84
CA SER A 266 -3.05 -36.59 28.94
C SER A 266 -2.31 -36.63 27.60
N TYR A 267 -1.26 -35.82 27.45
CA TYR A 267 -0.40 -35.87 26.25
C TYR A 267 0.30 -37.22 26.08
N ALA A 268 0.63 -37.91 27.18
CA ALA A 268 1.13 -39.28 27.14
C ALA A 268 0.13 -40.23 26.49
N ASN A 269 -1.17 -40.10 26.78
CA ASN A 269 -2.21 -40.90 26.12
C ASN A 269 -2.30 -40.60 24.63
N CYS A 270 -2.16 -39.32 24.22
CA CYS A 270 -2.13 -38.96 22.80
C CYS A 270 -0.95 -39.62 22.07
N ILE A 271 0.26 -39.56 22.64
CA ILE A 271 1.46 -40.19 22.06
C ILE A 271 1.30 -41.71 21.99
N ASP A 272 0.83 -42.33 23.07
CA ASP A 272 0.58 -43.78 23.13
C ASP A 272 -0.47 -44.23 22.10
N ALA A 273 -1.54 -43.45 21.95
CA ALA A 273 -2.56 -43.68 20.93
C ALA A 273 -1.99 -43.57 19.51
N ILE A 274 -1.09 -42.62 19.26
CA ILE A 274 -0.42 -42.51 17.96
C ILE A 274 0.38 -43.78 17.66
N GLN A 275 1.15 -44.26 18.64
CA GLN A 275 2.01 -45.43 18.50
C GLN A 275 1.23 -46.74 18.34
N LYS A 276 0.15 -46.92 19.10
CA LYS A 276 -0.57 -48.21 19.18
C LYS A 276 -1.79 -48.31 18.29
N VAL A 277 -2.44 -47.18 17.98
CA VAL A 277 -3.78 -47.17 17.36
C VAL A 277 -3.79 -46.45 16.02
N VAL A 278 -3.14 -45.28 15.93
CA VAL A 278 -3.19 -44.43 14.73
C VAL A 278 -2.31 -45.00 13.61
N GLY A 279 -1.05 -45.33 13.90
CA GLY A 279 -0.09 -45.84 12.91
C GLY A 279 0.53 -44.74 12.02
N PRO A 280 1.38 -45.12 11.04
CA PRO A 280 2.20 -44.19 10.25
C PRO A 280 1.40 -43.46 9.16
N GLY A 281 2.02 -42.41 8.59
CA GLY A 281 1.54 -41.71 7.40
C GLY A 281 0.29 -40.83 7.61
N LYS A 282 0.01 -40.43 8.85
CA LYS A 282 -1.16 -39.60 9.22
C LYS A 282 -0.77 -38.26 9.86
N LEU A 283 -1.58 -37.24 9.62
CA LEU A 283 -1.58 -36.01 10.41
C LEU A 283 -2.46 -36.22 11.64
N VAL A 284 -1.94 -35.90 12.82
CA VAL A 284 -2.65 -36.11 14.08
C VAL A 284 -2.85 -34.77 14.75
N VAL A 285 -4.10 -34.43 15.02
CA VAL A 285 -4.51 -33.25 15.78
C VAL A 285 -5.06 -33.73 17.10
N PHE A 286 -4.64 -33.14 18.20
CA PHE A 286 -5.34 -33.30 19.48
C PHE A 286 -5.79 -31.94 19.99
N ALA A 287 -6.99 -31.89 20.54
CA ALA A 287 -7.61 -30.63 20.96
C ALA A 287 -8.46 -30.82 22.21
N ASN A 288 -8.71 -29.72 22.93
CA ASN A 288 -9.67 -29.72 24.03
C ASN A 288 -11.09 -30.06 23.54
N ALA A 289 -11.93 -30.55 24.45
CA ALA A 289 -13.28 -31.06 24.17
C ALA A 289 -14.26 -30.01 23.59
N ASP A 290 -13.94 -28.74 23.75
CA ASP A 290 -14.71 -27.57 23.32
C ASP A 290 -14.08 -26.85 22.11
N ILE A 291 -13.12 -27.49 21.44
CA ILE A 291 -12.49 -26.97 20.23
C ILE A 291 -12.90 -27.75 18.98
N TYR A 292 -13.34 -27.03 17.95
CA TYR A 292 -13.52 -27.61 16.61
C TYR A 292 -12.61 -27.00 15.56
N LEU A 293 -12.28 -27.78 14.54
CA LEU A 293 -11.43 -27.35 13.43
C LEU A 293 -12.28 -26.67 12.34
N GLU A 294 -11.89 -25.47 11.91
CA GLU A 294 -12.54 -24.75 10.81
C GLU A 294 -12.02 -25.23 9.43
N LYS A 295 -12.65 -24.84 8.31
CA LYS A 295 -12.21 -25.20 6.95
C LYS A 295 -10.82 -24.66 6.60
N SER A 296 -10.32 -23.63 7.29
CA SER A 296 -8.95 -23.13 7.13
C SER A 296 -7.88 -24.21 7.32
N TRP A 297 -8.21 -25.31 8.00
CA TRP A 297 -7.32 -26.46 8.18
C TRP A 297 -6.91 -27.16 6.88
N LYS A 298 -7.54 -26.87 5.72
CA LYS A 298 -6.99 -27.24 4.39
C LYS A 298 -5.50 -26.83 4.26
N ALA A 299 -5.09 -25.72 4.89
CA ALA A 299 -3.73 -25.21 4.79
C ALA A 299 -2.65 -26.14 5.37
N ILE A 300 -2.97 -27.09 6.26
CA ILE A 300 -1.96 -27.97 6.86
C ILE A 300 -1.22 -28.82 5.82
N TRP A 301 -1.90 -29.23 4.74
CA TRP A 301 -1.29 -30.01 3.65
C TRP A 301 -0.36 -29.20 2.73
N SER A 302 -0.23 -27.90 2.97
CA SER A 302 0.76 -27.05 2.30
C SER A 302 2.09 -26.94 3.06
N VAL A 303 2.19 -27.60 4.22
CA VAL A 303 3.37 -27.56 5.10
C VAL A 303 3.89 -28.98 5.36
N ASN A 304 5.20 -29.14 5.37
CA ASN A 304 5.86 -30.36 5.79
C ASN A 304 5.83 -30.46 7.32
N MET A 305 4.98 -31.34 7.85
CA MET A 305 4.80 -31.52 9.30
C MET A 305 5.84 -32.44 9.97
N LYS A 306 6.87 -32.90 9.25
CA LYS A 306 7.93 -33.75 9.82
C LYS A 306 8.73 -32.97 10.87
N ASP A 307 8.87 -33.55 12.05
CA ASP A 307 9.52 -32.94 13.23
C ASP A 307 9.02 -31.51 13.59
N ILE A 308 7.80 -31.15 13.17
CA ILE A 308 7.11 -29.93 13.57
C ILE A 308 5.99 -30.25 14.56
N PHE A 309 5.88 -29.43 15.60
CA PHE A 309 4.79 -29.47 16.56
C PHE A 309 4.05 -28.13 16.54
N PHE A 310 2.82 -28.14 16.04
CA PHE A 310 1.97 -26.96 16.12
C PHE A 310 1.30 -26.90 17.50
N ALA A 311 1.28 -25.72 18.09
CA ALA A 311 0.60 -25.41 19.34
C ALA A 311 -0.22 -24.13 19.14
N LEU A 312 -1.50 -24.29 18.82
CA LEU A 312 -2.35 -23.22 18.30
C LEU A 312 -3.13 -22.54 19.42
N LEU A 313 -3.06 -21.21 19.39
CA LEU A 313 -3.99 -20.34 20.11
C LEU A 313 -5.39 -20.43 19.48
N ARG A 314 -6.42 -20.37 20.32
CA ARG A 314 -7.82 -20.53 19.90
C ARG A 314 -8.47 -19.24 19.42
N TRP A 315 -9.56 -19.39 18.68
CA TRP A 315 -10.47 -18.33 18.27
C TRP A 315 -11.78 -18.45 19.06
N GLU A 316 -12.22 -17.36 19.66
CA GLU A 316 -13.44 -17.33 20.48
C GLU A 316 -14.67 -17.15 19.58
N GLU A 317 -15.62 -18.08 19.68
CA GLU A 317 -16.94 -17.95 19.04
C GLU A 317 -17.81 -16.99 19.85
N VAL A 318 -18.33 -15.94 19.20
CA VAL A 318 -19.27 -14.99 19.82
C VAL A 318 -20.53 -14.96 18.98
N ASP A 319 -21.69 -15.15 19.63
CA ASP A 319 -22.97 -15.21 18.94
C ASP A 319 -23.21 -13.93 18.08
N GLY A 320 -23.51 -14.15 16.80
CA GLY A 320 -23.78 -13.08 15.83
C GLY A 320 -22.54 -12.31 15.36
N LYS A 321 -21.32 -12.75 15.69
CA LYS A 321 -20.06 -12.11 15.26
C LYS A 321 -19.09 -13.13 14.66
N GLU A 322 -18.19 -12.62 13.83
CA GLU A 322 -17.05 -13.40 13.36
C GLU A 322 -16.14 -13.79 14.54
N PRO A 323 -15.61 -15.03 14.60
CA PRO A 323 -14.69 -15.43 15.64
C PRO A 323 -13.46 -14.52 15.70
N THR A 324 -12.93 -14.28 16.90
CA THR A 324 -11.73 -13.46 17.12
C THR A 324 -10.63 -14.25 17.81
N LEU A 325 -9.37 -14.01 17.45
CA LEU A 325 -8.23 -14.69 18.07
C LEU A 325 -8.12 -14.30 19.55
N PHE A 326 -7.95 -15.27 20.45
CA PHE A 326 -7.86 -15.03 21.89
C PHE A 326 -6.56 -14.30 22.26
N GLY A 327 -6.56 -12.97 22.31
CA GLY A 327 -5.30 -12.24 22.46
C GLY A 327 -5.41 -10.73 22.70
N PRO A 328 -4.26 -10.04 22.82
CA PRO A 328 -2.90 -10.53 22.55
C PRO A 328 -2.39 -11.49 23.64
N ARG A 329 -2.11 -12.75 23.28
CA ARG A 329 -1.59 -13.81 24.18
C ARG A 329 -0.65 -14.75 23.44
N ASN A 330 0.26 -15.35 24.18
CA ASN A 330 1.18 -16.41 23.72
C ASN A 330 1.11 -17.65 24.64
N ASP A 331 0.08 -17.68 25.48
CA ASP A 331 -0.28 -18.66 26.50
C ASP A 331 -1.78 -18.95 26.36
N SER A 332 -2.21 -20.20 26.47
CA SER A 332 -3.55 -20.75 26.16
C SER A 332 -3.65 -21.44 24.80
N GLN A 333 -2.71 -22.35 24.50
CA GLN A 333 -2.88 -23.25 23.35
C GLN A 333 -3.84 -24.39 23.72
N ASP A 334 -4.84 -24.64 22.86
CA ASP A 334 -5.86 -25.67 23.09
C ASP A 334 -5.98 -26.68 21.95
N THR A 335 -5.14 -26.53 20.92
CA THR A 335 -5.03 -27.48 19.81
C THR A 335 -3.58 -27.65 19.45
N TRP A 336 -3.21 -28.89 19.17
CA TRP A 336 -1.88 -29.25 18.75
C TRP A 336 -1.92 -30.17 17.55
N ALA A 337 -0.93 -30.07 16.67
CA ALA A 337 -0.83 -30.93 15.49
C ALA A 337 0.59 -31.46 15.30
N ILE A 338 0.69 -32.71 14.88
CA ILE A 338 1.95 -33.43 14.68
C ILE A 338 1.80 -34.49 13.59
N HIS A 339 2.89 -34.78 12.88
CA HIS A 339 2.93 -35.93 11.97
C HIS A 339 3.21 -37.23 12.75
N SER A 340 2.40 -38.27 12.52
CA SER A 340 2.53 -39.59 13.18
C SER A 340 3.92 -40.22 13.04
N ASP A 341 4.52 -40.22 11.85
CA ASP A 341 5.88 -40.74 11.67
C ASP A 341 6.93 -40.03 12.53
N SER A 342 6.80 -38.72 12.78
CA SER A 342 7.70 -38.00 13.69
C SER A 342 7.61 -38.51 15.13
N VAL A 343 6.44 -39.08 15.50
CA VAL A 343 6.23 -39.76 16.78
C VAL A 343 6.78 -41.17 16.76
N LEU A 344 6.49 -41.94 15.70
CA LEU A 344 6.92 -43.34 15.58
C LEU A 344 8.44 -43.49 15.47
N ASN A 345 9.12 -42.52 14.87
CA ASN A 345 10.58 -42.52 14.68
C ASN A 345 11.36 -42.11 15.94
N LYS A 346 10.70 -41.92 17.10
CA LYS A 346 11.32 -41.49 18.35
C LYS A 346 10.96 -42.43 19.50
N THR A 347 11.86 -42.53 20.46
CA THR A 347 11.60 -43.19 21.75
C THR A 347 11.11 -42.14 22.75
N TRP A 348 10.03 -42.44 23.47
CA TRP A 348 9.35 -41.48 24.34
C TRP A 348 9.46 -41.86 25.81
N ASN A 349 9.84 -40.90 26.65
CA ASN A 349 9.66 -40.98 28.10
C ASN A 349 8.24 -40.51 28.45
N LEU A 350 7.25 -41.41 28.42
CA LEU A 350 5.84 -41.06 28.60
C LEU A 350 5.54 -40.41 29.96
N ASP A 351 6.34 -40.67 31.01
CA ASP A 351 6.14 -40.06 32.33
C ASP A 351 6.27 -38.53 32.28
N ALA A 352 7.18 -38.00 31.45
CA ALA A 352 7.34 -36.56 31.27
C ALA A 352 6.11 -35.91 30.62
N PHE A 353 5.40 -36.68 29.79
CA PHE A 353 4.20 -36.26 29.04
C PHE A 353 2.89 -36.59 29.77
N ASN A 354 2.94 -37.16 30.97
CA ASN A 354 1.77 -37.46 31.79
C ASN A 354 1.19 -36.18 32.44
N ILE A 355 0.80 -35.24 31.58
CA ILE A 355 0.22 -33.94 31.91
C ILE A 355 -1.22 -33.96 31.38
N PRO A 356 -2.24 -33.90 32.26
CA PRO A 356 -3.64 -33.83 31.85
C PRO A 356 -3.95 -32.53 31.10
N PHE A 357 -4.85 -32.61 30.12
CA PHE A 357 -5.34 -31.46 29.37
C PHE A 357 -6.06 -30.48 30.31
N GLY A 358 -6.11 -29.20 29.94
CA GLY A 358 -6.84 -28.14 30.63
C GLY A 358 -6.61 -28.04 32.15
N LYS A 359 -5.37 -28.33 32.59
CA LYS A 359 -4.81 -27.86 33.87
C LYS A 359 -4.04 -26.56 33.63
N ALA A 360 -3.98 -25.66 34.62
CA ALA A 360 -3.29 -24.39 34.43
C ALA A 360 -1.80 -24.60 34.08
N GLY A 361 -1.34 -23.95 33.01
CA GLY A 361 0.04 -24.02 32.51
C GLY A 361 0.43 -25.33 31.80
N CYS A 362 -0.49 -26.26 31.57
CA CYS A 362 -0.17 -27.53 30.89
C CYS A 362 0.30 -27.34 29.44
N ASP A 363 -0.32 -26.38 28.76
CA ASP A 363 -0.11 -25.97 27.37
C ASP A 363 1.30 -25.42 27.13
N ASN A 364 1.83 -24.60 28.04
CA ASN A 364 3.18 -24.04 27.95
C ASN A 364 4.26 -25.00 28.47
N ALA A 365 3.90 -25.86 29.43
CA ALA A 365 4.81 -26.87 29.98
C ALA A 365 5.13 -27.97 28.95
N ILE A 366 4.11 -28.43 28.21
CA ILE A 366 4.29 -29.53 27.25
C ILE A 366 5.20 -29.17 26.07
N LEU A 367 5.24 -27.89 25.67
CA LEU A 367 6.09 -27.43 24.56
C LEU A 367 7.57 -27.70 24.83
N VAL A 368 8.01 -27.62 26.10
CA VAL A 368 9.39 -27.92 26.50
C VAL A 368 9.72 -29.39 26.26
N GLU A 369 8.78 -30.30 26.52
CA GLU A 369 9.00 -31.73 26.33
C GLU A 369 9.07 -32.10 24.84
N PHE A 370 8.24 -31.48 24.00
CA PHE A 370 8.37 -31.63 22.54
C PHE A 370 9.68 -31.02 22.02
N LEU A 371 10.11 -29.86 22.52
CA LEU A 371 11.39 -29.25 22.17
C LEU A 371 12.58 -30.16 22.52
N ARG A 372 12.57 -30.79 23.70
CA ARG A 372 13.58 -31.79 24.11
C ARG A 372 13.64 -33.00 23.17
N ASN A 373 12.53 -33.33 22.53
CA ASN A 373 12.42 -34.38 21.51
C ASN A 373 12.73 -33.88 20.09
N LYS A 374 13.38 -32.70 19.98
CA LYS A 374 13.84 -32.07 18.74
C LYS A 374 12.72 -31.65 17.79
N PHE A 375 11.55 -31.31 18.32
CA PHE A 375 10.48 -30.70 17.52
C PHE A 375 10.67 -29.19 17.41
N LYS A 376 10.40 -28.65 16.22
CA LYS A 376 10.22 -27.20 16.03
C LYS A 376 8.81 -26.82 16.47
N ILE A 377 8.71 -25.95 17.48
CA ILE A 377 7.44 -25.53 18.08
C ILE A 377 6.95 -24.23 17.42
N ILE A 378 5.74 -24.26 16.86
CA ILE A 378 5.17 -23.16 16.04
C ILE A 378 3.70 -22.95 16.39
N ASN A 379 3.21 -21.71 16.30
CA ASN A 379 1.81 -21.39 16.56
C ASN A 379 1.17 -20.69 15.35
N PRO A 380 0.77 -21.42 14.30
CA PRO A 380 0.23 -20.83 13.07
C PRO A 380 -1.27 -20.46 13.18
N ALA A 381 -1.71 -20.00 14.36
CA ALA A 381 -3.12 -19.74 14.69
C ALA A 381 -3.78 -18.64 13.84
N MET A 382 -3.01 -17.78 13.17
CA MET A 382 -3.57 -16.79 12.24
C MET A 382 -4.02 -17.43 10.91
N SER A 383 -3.50 -18.61 10.56
CA SER A 383 -3.86 -19.34 9.33
C SER A 383 -4.71 -20.58 9.59
N LEU A 384 -4.52 -21.26 10.73
CA LEU A 384 -5.28 -22.44 11.13
C LEU A 384 -6.21 -22.10 12.30
N LYS A 385 -7.46 -21.77 11.98
CA LYS A 385 -8.48 -21.40 12.98
C LYS A 385 -9.00 -22.62 13.72
N THR A 386 -8.91 -22.57 15.04
CA THR A 386 -9.47 -23.55 15.97
C THR A 386 -10.50 -22.82 16.81
N ILE A 387 -11.77 -23.19 16.69
CA ILE A 387 -12.86 -22.40 17.26
C ILE A 387 -13.24 -22.98 18.62
N HIS A 388 -13.27 -22.11 19.62
CA HIS A 388 -13.62 -22.41 20.99
C HIS A 388 -15.10 -22.14 21.24
N VAL A 389 -15.82 -23.19 21.61
CA VAL A 389 -17.27 -23.18 21.88
C VAL A 389 -17.45 -23.17 23.39
N HIS A 390 -17.39 -21.99 24.01
CA HIS A 390 -17.46 -21.86 25.46
C HIS A 390 -18.17 -20.60 25.93
N ALA A 391 -19.44 -20.45 25.53
CA ALA A 391 -20.27 -19.32 25.93
C ALA A 391 -20.59 -19.31 27.44
N SER A 392 -20.50 -20.46 28.12
CA SER A 392 -20.84 -20.60 29.54
C SER A 392 -19.77 -20.10 30.51
N GLU A 393 -18.52 -19.90 30.06
CA GLU A 393 -17.35 -19.51 30.89
C GLU A 393 -17.05 -20.42 32.11
N ILE A 394 -17.69 -21.59 32.20
CA ILE A 394 -17.52 -22.52 33.32
C ILE A 394 -16.15 -23.19 33.29
N ARG A 395 -15.29 -22.85 34.25
CA ARG A 395 -13.97 -23.47 34.44
C ARG A 395 -13.92 -24.32 35.71
N ASN A 396 -13.51 -25.57 35.57
CA ASN A 396 -13.39 -26.53 36.68
C ASN A 396 -11.95 -26.67 37.22
N TYR A 397 -11.07 -25.68 36.99
CA TYR A 397 -9.70 -25.66 37.51
C TYR A 397 -9.40 -24.37 38.25
N GLU A 398 -8.60 -24.45 39.32
CA GLU A 398 -8.10 -23.28 40.04
C GLU A 398 -6.90 -22.67 39.30
N LYS A 399 -6.93 -21.35 39.07
CA LYS A 399 -5.87 -20.64 38.33
C LYS A 399 -4.50 -20.72 39.03
N THR A 400 -4.48 -20.92 40.34
CA THR A 400 -3.29 -21.03 41.19
C THR A 400 -2.68 -22.43 41.21
N ASP A 401 -3.44 -23.47 40.83
CA ASP A 401 -2.96 -24.85 40.76
C ASP A 401 -2.29 -25.13 39.39
N ILE A 402 -1.16 -24.45 39.17
CA ILE A 402 -0.34 -24.62 37.97
C ILE A 402 0.45 -25.94 38.03
N ILE A 403 0.62 -26.60 36.87
CA ILE A 403 1.44 -27.81 36.73
C ILE A 403 2.89 -27.52 37.18
N ASP A 404 3.39 -28.15 38.25
CA ASP A 404 4.75 -27.89 38.74
C ASP A 404 5.84 -28.36 37.76
N ARG A 405 6.50 -27.40 37.11
CA ARG A 405 7.60 -27.61 36.16
C ARG A 405 8.65 -26.49 36.30
N PRO A 406 9.94 -26.82 36.08
CA PRO A 406 11.02 -25.84 36.21
C PRO A 406 11.11 -24.86 35.03
N ILE A 407 10.52 -25.19 33.88
CA ILE A 407 10.61 -24.42 32.64
C ILE A 407 9.25 -24.40 31.94
N TYR A 408 8.84 -23.23 31.45
CA TYR A 408 7.69 -23.07 30.56
C TYR A 408 8.14 -22.36 29.29
N MET A 409 7.53 -22.72 28.18
CA MET A 409 7.79 -22.12 26.88
C MET A 409 6.52 -21.48 26.34
N PHE A 410 6.63 -20.23 25.91
CA PHE A 410 5.56 -19.47 25.27
C PHE A 410 5.87 -19.31 23.79
N VAL A 411 4.85 -19.42 22.95
CA VAL A 411 4.99 -19.33 21.49
C VAL A 411 4.00 -18.31 20.93
N LYS A 412 4.53 -17.27 20.29
CA LYS A 412 3.70 -16.19 19.75
C LYS A 412 2.86 -16.70 18.58
N PRO A 413 1.57 -16.30 18.47
CA PRO A 413 0.77 -16.64 17.30
C PRO A 413 1.36 -15.99 16.03
N SER A 414 1.41 -16.77 14.96
CA SER A 414 1.90 -16.39 13.63
C SER A 414 0.92 -16.88 12.55
N GLY A 415 1.15 -16.44 11.31
CA GLY A 415 0.58 -17.08 10.11
C GLY A 415 1.49 -18.18 9.58
N LEU A 416 0.98 -18.92 8.59
CA LEU A 416 1.80 -19.67 7.64
C LEU A 416 2.26 -18.70 6.56
N HIS A 417 3.57 -18.50 6.45
CA HIS A 417 4.14 -17.66 5.39
C HIS A 417 4.06 -18.37 4.03
N GLU A 418 3.87 -17.64 2.94
CA GLU A 418 3.96 -18.24 1.60
C GLU A 418 5.40 -18.66 1.27
N LEU A 419 6.38 -17.91 1.78
CA LEU A 419 7.81 -18.09 1.47
C LEU A 419 8.61 -18.28 2.76
N HIS A 420 9.77 -18.93 2.64
CA HIS A 420 10.68 -19.19 3.74
C HIS A 420 11.46 -17.93 4.14
N PRO A 421 11.32 -17.42 5.38
CA PRO A 421 12.08 -16.28 5.84
C PRO A 421 13.52 -16.65 6.22
N ILE A 422 14.49 -16.13 5.48
CA ILE A 422 15.92 -16.24 5.79
C ILE A 422 16.31 -15.09 6.72
N THR A 423 16.52 -15.40 8.00
CA THR A 423 16.93 -14.42 9.01
C THR A 423 18.44 -14.37 9.22
N SER A 424 19.15 -15.50 9.05
CA SER A 424 20.61 -15.54 9.16
C SER A 424 21.26 -14.80 7.98
N TRP A 425 22.34 -14.06 8.24
CA TRP A 425 23.13 -13.36 7.20
C TRP A 425 23.90 -14.28 6.25
N SER A 426 24.14 -15.53 6.67
CA SER A 426 25.03 -16.44 5.98
C SER A 426 24.57 -16.71 4.54
N GLY A 427 25.48 -16.53 3.58
CA GLY A 427 25.29 -16.90 2.18
C GLY A 427 24.59 -15.85 1.30
N TRP A 428 24.21 -14.69 1.82
CA TRP A 428 23.58 -13.63 1.00
C TRP A 428 23.94 -12.19 1.41
N ALA A 429 24.36 -11.95 2.66
CA ALA A 429 24.79 -10.64 3.13
C ALA A 429 26.26 -10.68 3.57
N GLY A 430 27.02 -9.65 3.19
CA GLY A 430 28.43 -9.51 3.55
C GLY A 430 28.67 -8.97 4.97
N GLU A 431 29.91 -8.54 5.22
CA GLU A 431 30.29 -7.93 6.49
C GLU A 431 29.58 -6.58 6.72
N PRO A 432 29.28 -6.22 7.98
CA PRO A 432 28.67 -4.93 8.30
C PRO A 432 29.46 -3.76 7.76
N ILE A 433 28.75 -2.76 7.27
CA ILE A 433 29.38 -1.55 6.76
C ILE A 433 29.80 -0.70 7.97
N PRO A 434 31.09 -0.32 8.06
CA PRO A 434 31.56 0.52 9.16
C PRO A 434 31.01 1.94 9.00
N TYR A 435 30.63 2.54 10.13
CA TYR A 435 30.16 3.90 10.22
C TYR A 435 30.95 4.68 11.26
N GLU A 436 31.22 5.94 10.97
CA GLU A 436 31.78 6.89 11.92
C GLU A 436 30.66 7.52 12.76
N ALA A 437 30.99 7.87 14.00
CA ALA A 437 30.09 8.62 14.86
C ALA A 437 29.84 10.01 14.25
N LEU A 438 28.57 10.44 14.21
CA LEU A 438 28.18 11.76 13.73
C LEU A 438 27.82 12.66 14.91
N ASP A 439 28.67 13.62 15.22
CA ASP A 439 28.39 14.61 16.26
C ASP A 439 27.34 15.62 15.81
N ARG A 440 26.28 15.78 16.61
CA ARG A 440 25.16 16.69 16.33
C ARG A 440 25.18 17.85 17.33
N PRO A 441 25.97 18.90 17.08
CA PRO A 441 26.06 20.03 18.00
C PRO A 441 24.70 20.74 18.10
N LEU A 442 24.25 20.99 19.33
CA LEU A 442 23.00 21.69 19.56
C LEU A 442 23.22 23.17 19.82
N LYS A 443 22.45 24.02 19.13
CA LYS A 443 22.38 25.46 19.38
C LYS A 443 20.94 25.91 19.32
N ALA A 444 20.58 26.93 20.10
CA ALA A 444 19.29 27.59 20.00
C ALA A 444 19.43 29.09 20.26
N THR A 445 18.42 29.87 19.88
CA THR A 445 18.42 31.33 20.12
C THR A 445 18.45 31.69 21.61
N THR A 446 17.99 30.78 22.49
CA THR A 446 18.08 30.90 23.94
C THR A 446 18.39 29.56 24.60
N ALA A 447 19.11 29.56 25.73
CA ALA A 447 19.36 28.36 26.52
C ALA A 447 18.07 27.67 26.99
N LYS A 448 17.01 28.45 27.24
CA LYS A 448 15.68 27.94 27.60
C LYS A 448 15.08 27.08 26.47
N HIS A 449 15.14 27.54 25.23
CA HIS A 449 14.65 26.78 24.07
C HIS A 449 15.41 25.46 23.89
N LEU A 450 16.73 25.50 24.07
CA LEU A 450 17.55 24.31 23.94
C LEU A 450 17.22 23.24 25.01
N ASN A 451 17.11 23.65 26.28
CA ASN A 451 16.74 22.75 27.36
C ASN A 451 15.34 22.13 27.16
N MET A 452 14.39 22.93 26.65
CA MET A 452 13.04 22.47 26.33
C MET A 452 13.04 21.44 25.19
N PHE A 453 13.74 21.72 24.09
CA PHE A 453 13.90 20.77 22.97
C PHE A 453 14.46 19.42 23.43
N CYS A 454 15.57 19.42 24.18
CA CYS A 454 16.17 18.18 24.69
C CYS A 454 15.19 17.42 25.59
N SER A 455 14.50 18.12 26.50
CA SER A 455 13.51 17.50 27.38
C SER A 455 12.35 16.86 26.63
N GLN A 456 11.92 17.47 25.52
CA GLN A 456 10.78 16.98 24.73
C GLN A 456 11.16 15.80 23.84
N ILE A 457 12.31 15.86 23.15
CA ILE A 457 12.80 14.75 22.31
C ILE A 457 13.07 13.51 23.18
N ASN A 458 13.66 13.68 24.37
CA ASN A 458 13.95 12.58 25.31
C ASN A 458 12.70 11.94 25.94
N ARG A 459 11.48 12.41 25.64
CA ARG A 459 10.25 11.71 26.06
C ARG A 459 10.09 10.38 25.32
N ASP A 460 10.61 10.30 24.11
CA ASP A 460 10.75 9.04 23.41
C ASP A 460 12.05 8.38 23.88
N PRO A 461 11.98 7.15 24.46
CA PRO A 461 13.12 6.47 25.04
C PRO A 461 14.20 6.08 24.01
N SER A 462 13.93 6.21 22.71
CA SER A 462 14.91 5.98 21.65
C SER A 462 15.92 7.13 21.50
N PHE A 463 15.68 8.28 22.13
CA PHE A 463 16.57 9.44 22.06
C PHE A 463 17.29 9.71 23.38
N VAL A 464 18.54 10.17 23.25
CA VAL A 464 19.37 10.64 24.37
C VAL A 464 20.07 11.93 23.93
N TRP A 465 19.46 13.07 24.23
CA TRP A 465 20.00 14.40 23.94
C TRP A 465 20.35 15.17 25.22
N ALA A 466 21.48 15.86 25.18
CA ALA A 466 21.95 16.74 26.25
C ALA A 466 22.19 18.16 25.69
N ALA A 467 21.76 19.17 26.43
CA ALA A 467 21.97 20.58 26.06
C ALA A 467 23.46 20.97 26.12
N GLU A 468 24.24 20.28 26.95
CA GLU A 468 25.69 20.41 27.10
C GLU A 468 26.34 19.05 26.82
N GLY A 469 27.46 19.05 26.07
CA GLY A 469 28.19 17.83 25.70
C GLY A 469 27.99 17.38 24.25
N LEU A 470 28.51 16.19 23.92
CA LEU A 470 28.49 15.61 22.57
C LEU A 470 27.24 14.76 22.36
N ASN A 471 26.40 15.12 21.39
CA ASN A 471 25.23 14.36 20.98
C ASN A 471 25.55 13.50 19.75
N SER A 472 26.40 12.49 19.92
CA SER A 472 26.86 11.65 18.83
C SER A 472 25.79 10.65 18.40
N TYR A 473 25.52 10.55 17.10
CA TYR A 473 24.72 9.49 16.49
C TYR A 473 25.63 8.40 15.94
N MET A 474 25.29 7.15 16.22
CA MET A 474 25.89 5.99 15.59
C MET A 474 24.79 5.17 14.92
N PRO A 475 24.87 4.92 13.61
CA PRO A 475 24.01 3.93 12.94
C PRO A 475 24.01 2.58 13.69
N PRO A 476 22.89 1.82 13.70
CA PRO A 476 22.86 0.51 14.34
C PRO A 476 23.95 -0.43 13.80
N VAL A 477 24.92 -0.75 14.65
CA VAL A 477 26.08 -1.57 14.29
C VAL A 477 25.62 -2.97 13.88
N GLY A 478 26.13 -3.47 12.75
CA GLY A 478 25.88 -4.85 12.31
C GLY A 478 24.66 -5.08 11.43
N GLN A 479 23.75 -4.10 11.30
CA GLN A 479 22.47 -4.27 10.61
C GLN A 479 22.53 -3.94 9.12
N ASP A 480 23.32 -2.93 8.77
CA ASP A 480 23.56 -2.53 7.39
C ASP A 480 24.72 -3.32 6.79
N ARG A 481 24.40 -4.15 5.80
CA ARG A 481 25.33 -5.08 5.16
C ARG A 481 25.15 -5.00 3.66
N PRO A 482 26.24 -5.13 2.88
CA PRO A 482 26.11 -5.25 1.44
C PRO A 482 25.41 -6.56 1.09
N ILE A 483 24.55 -6.52 0.07
CA ILE A 483 23.89 -7.67 -0.51
C ILE A 483 24.52 -7.92 -1.87
N GLU A 484 24.81 -9.19 -2.16
CA GLU A 484 25.12 -9.67 -3.49
C GLU A 484 24.48 -11.03 -3.72
N VAL A 485 23.54 -11.09 -4.68
CA VAL A 485 22.78 -12.30 -5.00
C VAL A 485 22.90 -12.55 -6.49
N VAL A 486 23.43 -13.72 -6.86
CA VAL A 486 23.68 -14.14 -8.24
C VAL A 486 22.79 -15.34 -8.60
N GLY A 487 22.43 -15.48 -9.88
CA GLY A 487 21.69 -16.63 -10.40
C GLY A 487 20.18 -16.49 -10.30
N GLY A 488 19.68 -15.26 -10.52
CA GLY A 488 18.25 -14.96 -10.62
C GLY A 488 17.59 -14.68 -9.27
N ALA A 489 17.20 -13.44 -9.03
CA ALA A 489 16.45 -13.03 -7.84
C ALA A 489 15.45 -11.94 -8.18
N PHE A 490 14.50 -11.75 -7.27
CA PHE A 490 13.47 -10.73 -7.37
C PHE A 490 13.77 -9.55 -6.45
N VAL A 491 13.45 -8.35 -6.92
CA VAL A 491 13.46 -7.11 -6.13
C VAL A 491 12.04 -6.53 -6.13
N SER A 492 11.47 -6.38 -4.92
CA SER A 492 10.13 -5.80 -4.74
C SER A 492 10.14 -4.29 -5.03
N PRO A 493 8.96 -3.65 -5.18
CA PRO A 493 8.86 -2.19 -5.27
C PRO A 493 9.51 -1.47 -4.09
N SER A 494 9.46 -2.06 -2.89
CA SER A 494 10.11 -1.53 -1.69
C SER A 494 11.62 -1.84 -1.62
N GLY A 495 12.19 -2.43 -2.69
CA GLY A 495 13.60 -2.77 -2.80
C GLY A 495 14.05 -3.95 -1.95
N LEU A 496 13.12 -4.81 -1.53
CA LEU A 496 13.44 -6.03 -0.77
C LEU A 496 13.76 -7.18 -1.71
N VAL A 497 14.73 -8.02 -1.34
CA VAL A 497 15.24 -9.10 -2.18
C VAL A 497 14.65 -10.44 -1.77
N TYR A 498 14.19 -11.23 -2.74
CA TYR A 498 13.70 -12.59 -2.52
C TYR A 498 13.95 -13.48 -3.72
N ARG A 499 13.75 -14.79 -3.53
CA ARG A 499 13.83 -15.82 -4.56
C ARG A 499 12.48 -16.51 -4.73
N HIS A 500 12.46 -17.58 -5.52
CA HIS A 500 11.23 -18.33 -5.77
C HIS A 500 10.61 -18.85 -4.47
N THR A 501 11.44 -19.39 -3.56
CA THR A 501 10.97 -20.00 -2.29
C THR A 501 11.37 -19.27 -1.02
N ASP A 502 12.35 -18.37 -1.07
CA ASP A 502 12.96 -17.74 0.09
C ASP A 502 12.82 -16.20 0.05
N ILE A 503 12.62 -15.55 1.19
CA ILE A 503 12.71 -14.08 1.35
C ILE A 503 13.91 -13.73 2.25
N TYR A 504 14.69 -12.71 1.88
CA TYR A 504 15.86 -12.30 2.66
C TYR A 504 15.47 -11.20 3.66
N VAL A 505 15.32 -11.59 4.93
CA VAL A 505 14.80 -10.72 5.99
C VAL A 505 15.95 -10.09 6.78
N GLY A 506 16.78 -10.91 7.40
CA GLY A 506 17.72 -10.48 8.45
C GLY A 506 17.19 -10.68 9.86
N GLU A 507 18.00 -10.31 10.86
CA GLU A 507 17.77 -10.68 12.27
C GLU A 507 17.01 -9.61 13.08
N THR A 508 16.86 -8.39 12.55
CA THR A 508 16.35 -7.24 13.31
C THR A 508 14.84 -7.08 13.21
N ASP A 509 14.21 -6.47 14.22
CA ASP A 509 12.76 -6.23 14.20
C ASP A 509 12.35 -5.22 13.12
N ILE A 510 13.19 -4.24 12.79
CA ILE A 510 12.95 -3.29 11.69
C ILE A 510 12.80 -4.05 10.37
N GLN A 511 13.73 -4.97 10.08
CA GLN A 511 13.69 -5.79 8.88
C GLN A 511 12.44 -6.69 8.81
N LYS A 512 12.08 -7.33 9.94
CA LYS A 512 10.86 -8.12 10.04
C LYS A 512 9.61 -7.25 9.78
N SER A 513 9.59 -6.01 10.28
CA SER A 513 8.50 -5.06 10.08
C SER A 513 8.35 -4.66 8.61
N VAL A 514 9.45 -4.28 7.95
CA VAL A 514 9.38 -3.86 6.54
C VAL A 514 8.87 -4.98 5.63
N TRP A 515 9.25 -6.22 5.92
CA TRP A 515 8.69 -7.39 5.22
C TRP A 515 7.21 -7.63 5.53
N SER A 516 6.75 -7.30 6.73
CA SER A 516 5.35 -7.44 7.13
C SER A 516 4.46 -6.39 6.45
N ASP A 517 5.00 -5.19 6.19
CA ASP A 517 4.32 -4.10 5.49
C ASP A 517 4.37 -4.25 3.96
N ASN A 518 5.31 -5.07 3.45
CA ASN A 518 5.48 -5.28 2.02
C ASN A 518 4.35 -6.15 1.42
N ARG A 519 3.76 -5.68 0.32
CA ARG A 519 2.71 -6.41 -0.41
C ARG A 519 3.32 -7.16 -1.58
N LEU A 520 3.60 -8.45 -1.39
CA LEU A 520 3.98 -9.36 -2.48
C LEU A 520 2.77 -10.12 -3.03
N SER A 521 2.66 -10.18 -4.36
CA SER A 521 1.80 -11.11 -5.07
C SER A 521 2.62 -11.98 -6.02
N HIS A 522 2.27 -13.26 -6.12
CA HIS A 522 2.92 -14.18 -7.07
C HIS A 522 2.63 -13.83 -8.54
N LEU A 523 1.58 -13.04 -8.79
CA LEU A 523 1.13 -12.64 -10.13
C LEU A 523 1.65 -11.25 -10.56
N MET A 524 2.56 -10.65 -9.79
CA MET A 524 3.16 -9.38 -10.18
C MET A 524 3.98 -9.58 -11.46
N ALA A 525 3.71 -8.77 -12.48
CA ALA A 525 4.54 -8.75 -13.68
C ALA A 525 5.97 -8.32 -13.31
N SER A 526 6.95 -8.99 -13.90
CA SER A 526 8.37 -8.74 -13.60
C SER A 526 9.04 -8.03 -14.76
N TYR A 527 9.64 -6.88 -14.50
CA TYR A 527 10.65 -6.33 -15.39
C TYR A 527 11.84 -7.28 -15.45
N ASN A 528 12.39 -7.46 -16.63
CA ASN A 528 13.57 -8.28 -16.84
C ASN A 528 14.80 -7.39 -16.99
N VAL A 529 15.79 -7.54 -16.12
CA VAL A 529 17.08 -6.86 -16.25
C VAL A 529 18.23 -7.80 -15.96
N GLU A 530 19.42 -7.46 -16.45
CA GLU A 530 20.61 -8.25 -16.12
C GLU A 530 21.04 -8.02 -14.67
N SER A 531 21.05 -6.76 -14.23
CA SER A 531 21.42 -6.40 -12.86
C SER A 531 20.51 -5.33 -12.27
N MET A 532 20.20 -5.45 -10.98
CA MET A 532 19.32 -4.55 -10.23
C MET A 532 19.94 -4.16 -8.88
N MET A 533 19.81 -2.87 -8.53
CA MET A 533 20.15 -2.37 -7.21
C MET A 533 18.98 -2.59 -6.23
N ALA A 534 19.28 -3.13 -5.05
CA ALA A 534 18.32 -3.36 -3.97
C ALA A 534 18.62 -2.48 -2.77
N PHE A 535 17.79 -1.44 -2.60
CA PHE A 535 17.79 -0.56 -1.44
C PHE A 535 16.37 -0.37 -0.97
N GLN A 536 16.15 -0.35 0.35
CA GLN A 536 14.84 -0.04 0.90
C GLN A 536 14.30 1.25 0.29
N LEU A 537 13.09 1.15 -0.27
CA LEU A 537 12.38 2.26 -0.88
C LEU A 537 11.01 2.36 -0.23
N ASP A 538 10.86 3.33 0.67
CA ASP A 538 9.56 3.61 1.26
C ASP A 538 8.62 4.22 0.19
N PRO A 539 7.38 3.73 0.03
CA PRO A 539 6.43 4.28 -0.93
C PRO A 539 6.18 5.79 -0.75
N THR A 540 6.31 6.30 0.48
CA THR A 540 6.19 7.75 0.77
C THR A 540 7.30 8.55 0.10
N TRP A 541 8.51 8.01 0.02
CA TRP A 541 9.64 8.70 -0.63
C TRP A 541 9.44 8.79 -2.13
N VAL A 542 8.78 7.80 -2.74
CA VAL A 542 8.50 7.80 -4.19
C VAL A 542 7.57 8.96 -4.61
N GLN A 543 6.82 9.54 -3.67
CA GLN A 543 6.03 10.74 -3.94
C GLN A 543 6.76 12.05 -3.58
N GLU A 544 7.85 11.95 -2.81
CA GLU A 544 8.56 13.09 -2.20
C GLU A 544 10.01 13.17 -2.73
N PRO A 545 10.28 13.98 -3.79
CA PRO A 545 11.59 14.01 -4.44
C PRO A 545 12.77 14.31 -3.51
N ALA A 546 12.55 15.12 -2.47
CA ALA A 546 13.58 15.45 -1.49
C ALA A 546 13.98 14.22 -0.65
N LEU A 547 12.99 13.46 -0.15
CA LEU A 547 13.24 12.24 0.62
C LEU A 547 13.76 11.11 -0.26
N PHE A 548 13.23 10.97 -1.49
CA PHE A 548 13.75 10.03 -2.48
C PHE A 548 15.24 10.26 -2.72
N THR A 549 15.64 11.52 -2.92
CA THR A 549 17.03 11.88 -3.17
C THR A 549 17.90 11.57 -1.96
N LEU A 550 17.46 11.99 -0.78
CA LEU A 550 18.24 11.90 0.45
C LEU A 550 18.41 10.45 0.95
N TYR A 551 17.33 9.68 0.98
CA TYR A 551 17.32 8.35 1.62
C TYR A 551 17.57 7.20 0.65
N TYR A 552 17.14 7.31 -0.61
CA TYR A 552 17.28 6.24 -1.60
C TYR A 552 18.37 6.53 -2.62
N LEU A 553 18.32 7.69 -3.30
CA LEU A 553 19.24 8.01 -4.39
C LEU A 553 20.69 8.17 -3.91
N SER A 554 20.91 8.64 -2.68
CA SER A 554 22.24 8.71 -2.05
C SER A 554 22.95 7.35 -2.00
N LYS A 555 22.21 6.27 -1.75
CA LYS A 555 22.74 4.89 -1.74
C LYS A 555 22.89 4.34 -3.16
N VAL A 556 21.93 4.63 -4.04
CA VAL A 556 22.01 4.30 -5.48
C VAL A 556 23.26 4.91 -6.12
N ILE A 557 23.57 6.18 -5.85
CA ILE A 557 24.75 6.86 -6.39
C ILE A 557 26.05 6.20 -5.90
N GLN A 558 26.12 5.83 -4.62
CA GLN A 558 27.27 5.08 -4.08
C GLN A 558 27.44 3.73 -4.78
N GLN A 559 26.35 2.99 -4.99
CA GLN A 559 26.39 1.71 -5.67
C GLN A 559 26.69 1.85 -7.16
N ASN A 560 26.21 2.91 -7.81
CA ASN A 560 26.45 3.20 -9.22
C ASN A 560 27.94 3.36 -9.52
N LYS A 561 28.75 3.90 -8.58
CA LYS A 561 30.21 3.97 -8.71
C LYS A 561 30.86 2.58 -8.79
N LYS A 562 30.26 1.55 -8.17
CA LYS A 562 30.77 0.17 -8.15
C LYS A 562 30.17 -0.70 -9.26
N ASN A 563 28.87 -0.53 -9.51
CA ASN A 563 28.08 -1.30 -10.46
C ASN A 563 27.31 -0.35 -11.39
N PRO A 564 28.00 0.30 -12.34
CA PRO A 564 27.39 1.32 -13.20
C PRO A 564 26.35 0.76 -14.18
N ASN A 565 26.27 -0.56 -14.38
CA ASN A 565 25.31 -1.16 -15.30
C ASN A 565 24.03 -1.66 -14.60
N SER A 566 23.93 -1.55 -13.28
CA SER A 566 22.75 -2.02 -12.53
C SER A 566 21.60 -1.02 -12.62
N SER A 567 20.39 -1.53 -12.83
CA SER A 567 19.16 -0.75 -12.85
C SER A 567 18.69 -0.40 -11.44
N PHE A 568 17.78 0.58 -11.32
CA PHE A 568 17.17 0.95 -10.04
C PHE A 568 15.79 1.57 -10.25
N TRP A 569 14.96 1.56 -9.20
CA TRP A 569 13.60 2.11 -9.23
C TRP A 569 13.56 3.63 -9.32
N CYS A 570 12.67 4.17 -10.15
CA CYS A 570 12.30 5.58 -10.18
C CYS A 570 10.89 5.74 -10.77
N LYS A 571 9.99 6.46 -10.10
CA LYS A 571 8.71 6.88 -10.69
C LYS A 571 8.98 8.04 -11.65
N LYS A 572 8.62 7.93 -12.93
CA LYS A 572 8.95 8.97 -13.94
C LYS A 572 7.98 10.15 -13.87
N THR A 573 8.04 10.90 -12.77
CA THR A 573 7.38 12.20 -12.64
C THR A 573 8.35 13.32 -12.99
N ASN A 574 7.84 14.47 -13.45
CA ASN A 574 8.69 15.64 -13.75
C ASN A 574 9.53 16.06 -12.53
N TYR A 575 8.98 16.00 -11.31
CA TYR A 575 9.69 16.37 -10.09
C TYR A 575 10.83 15.42 -9.70
N LEU A 576 10.61 14.10 -9.79
CA LEU A 576 11.68 13.12 -9.56
C LEU A 576 12.72 13.16 -10.66
N LEU A 577 12.31 13.33 -11.92
CA LEU A 577 13.24 13.49 -13.03
C LEU A 577 14.11 14.74 -12.86
N ALA A 578 13.57 15.85 -12.34
CA ALA A 578 14.36 17.04 -12.01
C ALA A 578 15.43 16.73 -10.94
N ALA A 579 15.09 15.94 -9.91
CA ALA A 579 16.07 15.48 -8.93
C ALA A 579 17.14 14.56 -9.53
N ILE A 580 16.76 13.62 -10.41
CA ILE A 580 17.71 12.75 -11.12
C ILE A 580 18.65 13.55 -12.03
N GLN A 581 18.15 14.61 -12.65
CA GLN A 581 18.92 15.51 -13.53
C GLN A 581 19.95 16.36 -12.79
N LEU A 582 19.86 16.46 -11.45
CA LEU A 582 20.92 17.09 -10.65
C LEU A 582 22.25 16.35 -10.73
N PHE A 583 22.31 15.10 -11.19
CA PHE A 583 23.50 14.25 -11.12
C PHE A 583 24.03 13.85 -12.51
N LYS A 584 25.35 13.62 -12.59
CA LYS A 584 25.98 13.02 -13.77
C LYS A 584 25.83 11.51 -13.70
N TRP A 585 25.34 10.92 -14.78
CA TRP A 585 25.20 9.48 -14.91
C TRP A 585 26.16 8.99 -15.99
N GLU A 586 27.18 8.22 -15.61
CA GLU A 586 28.27 7.78 -16.51
C GLU A 586 27.80 7.04 -17.78
N LYS A 587 26.62 6.39 -17.76
CA LYS A 587 26.01 5.68 -18.90
C LYS A 587 24.48 5.89 -18.97
N ALA A 588 24.02 7.09 -19.25
CA ALA A 588 22.66 7.58 -18.89
C ALA A 588 21.44 6.82 -19.48
N GLN A 589 21.53 6.04 -20.56
CA GLN A 589 20.34 5.47 -21.21
C GLN A 589 20.09 4.01 -20.80
N GLY A 590 18.94 3.76 -20.13
CA GLY A 590 18.38 2.40 -19.94
C GLY A 590 18.29 1.86 -18.51
N ARG A 591 18.72 2.62 -17.49
CA ARG A 591 18.90 2.12 -16.10
C ARG A 591 17.77 2.50 -15.12
N LEU A 592 17.01 3.55 -15.42
CA LEU A 592 15.81 3.92 -14.65
C LEU A 592 14.66 2.99 -15.00
N LEU A 593 14.30 2.11 -14.05
CA LEU A 593 13.09 1.31 -14.15
C LEU A 593 11.91 2.07 -13.59
N GLU A 594 10.79 2.04 -14.32
CA GLU A 594 9.54 2.66 -13.87
C GLU A 594 9.08 1.98 -12.58
N TYR A 595 8.98 2.76 -11.50
CA TYR A 595 8.41 2.26 -10.26
C TYR A 595 6.93 1.93 -10.44
N SER A 596 6.53 0.74 -10.03
CA SER A 596 5.14 0.31 -9.96
C SER A 596 4.90 -0.48 -8.69
N GLU A 597 3.87 -0.11 -7.91
CA GLU A 597 3.46 -0.86 -6.72
C GLU A 597 2.93 -2.27 -7.05
N GLN A 598 2.56 -2.50 -8.31
CA GLN A 598 2.03 -3.78 -8.80
C GLN A 598 3.06 -4.59 -9.59
N GLY A 599 4.26 -4.05 -9.82
CA GLY A 599 5.33 -4.70 -10.57
C GLY A 599 6.47 -5.18 -9.66
N GLN A 600 7.30 -6.08 -10.17
CA GLN A 600 8.55 -6.49 -9.52
C GLN A 600 9.69 -6.46 -10.54
N VAL A 601 10.93 -6.65 -10.11
CA VAL A 601 12.07 -6.87 -11.01
C VAL A 601 12.57 -8.28 -10.82
N PHE A 602 12.85 -8.97 -11.92
CA PHE A 602 13.67 -10.17 -11.94
C PHE A 602 15.04 -9.82 -12.54
N ALA A 603 16.12 -10.12 -11.80
CA ALA A 603 17.49 -9.82 -12.20
C ALA A 603 18.42 -11.01 -12.02
N GLN A 604 19.37 -11.20 -12.94
CA GLN A 604 20.41 -12.24 -12.81
C GLN A 604 21.37 -11.93 -11.67
N HIS A 605 21.67 -10.64 -11.46
CA HIS A 605 22.57 -10.15 -10.42
C HIS A 605 21.94 -9.00 -9.63
N VAL A 606 21.66 -9.23 -8.35
CA VAL A 606 21.16 -8.20 -7.44
C VAL A 606 22.29 -7.74 -6.52
N VAL A 607 22.53 -6.44 -6.48
CA VAL A 607 23.52 -5.80 -5.60
C VAL A 607 22.83 -4.74 -4.75
N GLY A 608 23.32 -4.46 -3.55
CA GLY A 608 22.73 -3.39 -2.75
C GLY A 608 23.05 -3.52 -1.27
N ARG A 609 22.08 -3.19 -0.42
CA ARG A 609 22.23 -3.25 1.04
C ARG A 609 20.99 -3.85 1.70
N THR A 610 21.18 -4.49 2.84
CA THR A 610 20.09 -4.94 3.70
C THR A 610 19.17 -3.78 4.06
N CYS A 611 17.87 -4.06 4.23
CA CYS A 611 16.94 -3.09 4.79
C CYS A 611 17.37 -2.77 6.23
N HIS A 612 17.49 -1.49 6.59
CA HIS A 612 17.82 -1.07 7.95
C HIS A 612 17.38 0.38 8.17
N GLY A 613 16.93 0.69 9.39
CA GLY A 613 16.51 2.04 9.76
C GLY A 613 17.73 2.89 10.10
N THR A 614 18.34 3.54 9.12
CA THR A 614 19.38 4.55 9.36
C THR A 614 19.08 5.85 8.68
N ARG A 615 19.42 6.93 9.39
CA ARG A 615 19.41 8.29 8.87
C ARG A 615 20.62 8.53 7.96
N PRO A 616 20.58 9.53 7.07
CA PRO A 616 21.71 9.89 6.22
C PRO A 616 22.91 10.22 7.08
N VAL A 617 24.05 9.66 6.71
CA VAL A 617 25.34 9.96 7.32
C VAL A 617 26.20 10.79 6.38
N LYS A 618 27.35 11.27 6.86
CA LYS A 618 28.26 12.10 6.07
C LYS A 618 28.59 11.51 4.69
N VAL A 619 28.89 10.20 4.62
CA VAL A 619 29.21 9.54 3.34
C VAL A 619 28.05 9.57 2.34
N ASP A 620 26.80 9.63 2.80
CA ASP A 620 25.63 9.74 1.93
C ASP A 620 25.54 11.13 1.31
N ILE A 621 25.78 12.17 2.11
CA ILE A 621 25.75 13.57 1.65
C ILE A 621 26.94 13.86 0.73
N ASP A 622 28.14 13.40 1.09
CA ASP A 622 29.33 13.55 0.27
C ASP A 622 29.13 12.85 -1.08
N ALA A 623 28.54 11.65 -1.10
CA ALA A 623 28.23 10.95 -2.35
C ALA A 623 27.27 11.72 -3.26
N LEU A 624 26.23 12.36 -2.70
CA LEU A 624 25.31 13.21 -3.47
C LEU A 624 26.04 14.41 -4.06
N ARG A 625 26.77 15.17 -3.24
CA ARG A 625 27.49 16.39 -3.64
C ARG A 625 28.56 16.10 -4.70
N ASP A 626 29.32 15.01 -4.54
CA ASP A 626 30.34 14.57 -5.50
C ASP A 626 29.77 14.23 -6.87
N ALA A 627 28.52 13.76 -6.93
CA ALA A 627 27.89 13.28 -8.16
C ALA A 627 27.14 14.37 -8.96
N MET A 628 27.05 15.60 -8.47
CA MET A 628 26.24 16.65 -9.09
C MET A 628 26.70 17.04 -10.52
N ASN A 629 25.74 17.36 -11.39
CA ASN A 629 25.91 17.80 -12.78
C ASN A 629 26.20 19.30 -12.89
N GLY A 630 27.32 19.67 -12.27
CA GLY A 630 27.78 21.03 -12.03
C GLY A 630 28.72 20.98 -10.83
N LYS A 631 29.58 21.98 -10.63
CA LYS A 631 30.35 22.02 -9.37
C LYS A 631 29.42 22.54 -8.28
N TRP A 632 28.96 21.65 -7.39
CA TRP A 632 28.33 22.06 -6.14
C TRP A 632 29.23 23.09 -5.44
N GLN A 633 28.65 24.21 -5.03
CA GLN A 633 29.41 25.27 -4.39
C GLN A 633 29.63 24.93 -2.92
N SER A 634 30.85 24.45 -2.61
CA SER A 634 31.17 23.91 -1.29
C SER A 634 31.32 24.96 -0.19
N THR A 635 31.61 26.21 -0.56
CA THR A 635 31.83 27.31 0.37
C THR A 635 30.72 28.36 0.27
N VAL A 636 30.34 28.91 1.42
CA VAL A 636 29.48 30.12 1.49
C VAL A 636 30.10 31.25 0.65
N SER A 637 29.27 32.06 0.00
CA SER A 637 29.76 33.19 -0.79
C SER A 637 30.52 34.20 0.07
N LEU A 638 31.78 34.47 -0.30
CA LEU A 638 32.65 35.44 0.38
C LEU A 638 32.40 36.88 -0.08
N LEU A 639 31.80 37.05 -1.28
CA LEU A 639 31.58 38.35 -1.91
C LEU A 639 30.21 38.95 -1.56
N GLN A 640 29.18 38.11 -1.36
CA GLN A 640 27.82 38.54 -1.06
C GLN A 640 27.19 37.63 -0.01
N LYS A 641 26.66 38.21 1.07
CA LYS A 641 25.92 37.46 2.09
C LYS A 641 24.54 37.07 1.54
N LYS A 642 24.43 35.90 0.93
CA LYS A 642 23.15 35.40 0.40
C LYS A 642 22.33 34.75 1.53
N ALA A 643 21.09 35.19 1.74
CA ALA A 643 20.14 34.60 2.68
C ALA A 643 18.92 34.04 1.93
N ILE A 644 18.52 32.82 2.28
CA ILE A 644 17.35 32.14 1.72
C ILE A 644 16.25 32.10 2.78
N ILE A 645 15.06 32.58 2.40
CA ILE A 645 13.84 32.35 3.18
C ILE A 645 13.04 31.26 2.48
N VAL A 646 12.81 30.15 3.18
CA VAL A 646 11.95 29.08 2.69
C VAL A 646 10.51 29.43 3.05
N GLU A 647 9.72 29.72 2.02
CA GLU A 647 8.31 30.05 2.13
C GLU A 647 7.44 28.80 2.16
N ASP A 648 6.50 28.76 3.11
CA ASP A 648 5.57 27.65 3.30
C ASP A 648 4.12 28.15 3.39
N THR A 649 3.15 27.23 3.32
CA THR A 649 1.72 27.61 3.27
C THR A 649 1.12 27.97 4.64
N TYR A 650 1.90 27.90 5.72
CA TYR A 650 1.43 27.97 7.10
C TYR A 650 2.17 29.00 7.97
N HIS A 651 3.44 28.78 8.27
CA HIS A 651 4.29 29.62 9.12
C HIS A 651 5.04 30.72 8.34
N MET A 652 5.80 30.34 7.31
CA MET A 652 6.69 31.25 6.60
C MET A 652 6.02 31.84 5.36
N LYS A 653 5.08 32.77 5.53
CA LYS A 653 4.41 33.48 4.42
C LYS A 653 4.03 34.92 4.73
N ASP A 654 3.58 35.63 3.69
CA ASP A 654 2.95 36.94 3.75
C ASP A 654 3.81 37.99 4.49
N ASP A 655 3.18 38.75 5.39
CA ASP A 655 3.77 39.82 6.20
C ASP A 655 4.99 39.38 7.02
N LEU A 656 5.06 38.11 7.48
CA LEU A 656 6.24 37.64 8.21
C LEU A 656 7.46 37.58 7.30
N VAL A 657 7.30 36.99 6.11
CA VAL A 657 8.39 36.86 5.12
C VAL A 657 8.88 38.24 4.69
N ASN A 658 7.98 39.16 4.38
CA ASN A 658 8.35 40.54 4.00
C ASN A 658 9.19 41.23 5.08
N LYS A 659 8.78 41.15 6.35
CA LYS A 659 9.52 41.75 7.48
C LYS A 659 10.86 41.08 7.71
N LEU A 660 10.94 39.76 7.61
CA LEU A 660 12.20 39.03 7.72
C LEU A 660 13.15 39.41 6.57
N SER A 661 12.63 39.57 5.35
CA SER A 661 13.41 40.02 4.20
C SER A 661 13.96 41.42 4.39
N GLU A 662 13.16 42.37 4.90
CA GLU A 662 13.64 43.72 5.24
C GLU A 662 14.73 43.69 6.31
N LYS A 663 14.53 42.92 7.39
CA LYS A 663 15.53 42.76 8.46
C LYS A 663 16.85 42.18 7.95
N LEU A 664 16.79 41.16 7.10
CA LEU A 664 17.97 40.54 6.51
C LEU A 664 18.67 41.50 5.52
N LYS A 665 17.93 42.24 4.69
CA LYS A 665 18.50 43.29 3.83
C LYS A 665 19.23 44.36 4.65
N ASN A 666 18.63 44.80 5.76
CA ASN A 666 19.25 45.75 6.69
C ASN A 666 20.51 45.19 7.37
N ALA A 667 20.58 43.87 7.57
CA ALA A 667 21.76 43.17 8.07
C ALA A 667 22.82 42.89 6.97
N GLY A 668 22.61 43.41 5.76
CA GLY A 668 23.53 43.32 4.62
C GLY A 668 23.42 42.02 3.82
N TYR A 669 22.28 41.31 3.89
CA TYR A 669 22.05 40.12 3.08
C TYR A 669 21.36 40.45 1.75
N GLN A 670 21.77 39.75 0.69
CA GLN A 670 20.93 39.57 -0.48
C GLN A 670 19.93 38.45 -0.17
N VAL A 671 18.64 38.81 -0.15
CA VAL A 671 17.57 37.87 0.23
C VAL A 671 16.93 37.29 -1.03
N GLU A 672 16.85 35.96 -1.08
CA GLU A 672 16.12 35.20 -2.09
C GLU A 672 15.11 34.28 -1.38
N HIS A 673 14.00 34.03 -2.06
CA HIS A 673 12.86 33.31 -1.50
C HIS A 673 12.67 32.02 -2.30
N ILE A 674 12.36 30.92 -1.62
CA ILE A 674 12.06 29.66 -2.28
C ILE A 674 10.84 28.99 -1.65
N LEU A 675 9.90 28.56 -2.48
CA LEU A 675 8.70 27.87 -2.01
C LEU A 675 9.02 26.41 -1.67
N THR A 676 8.41 25.85 -0.62
CA THR A 676 8.64 24.45 -0.20
C THR A 676 8.48 23.41 -1.32
N HIS A 677 7.51 23.61 -2.20
CA HIS A 677 7.16 22.72 -3.32
C HIS A 677 7.95 23.01 -4.62
N SER A 678 8.98 23.87 -4.56
CA SER A 678 9.85 24.11 -5.72
C SER A 678 10.56 22.83 -6.15
N ASP A 679 10.81 22.67 -7.45
CA ASP A 679 11.56 21.53 -7.97
C ASP A 679 13.04 21.54 -7.55
N ALA A 680 13.68 20.39 -7.72
CA ALA A 680 15.06 20.16 -7.27
C ALA A 680 16.08 21.12 -7.92
N THR A 681 15.86 21.53 -9.17
CA THR A 681 16.75 22.45 -9.89
C THR A 681 16.68 23.84 -9.29
N LYS A 682 15.48 24.33 -8.97
CA LYS A 682 15.31 25.62 -8.27
C LYS A 682 15.95 25.61 -6.89
N TRP A 683 15.80 24.53 -6.14
CA TRP A 683 16.49 24.35 -4.85
C TRP A 683 18.01 24.41 -4.98
N ALA A 684 18.58 23.73 -5.98
CA ALA A 684 20.02 23.75 -6.23
C ALA A 684 20.52 25.16 -6.56
N ILE A 685 19.78 25.93 -7.36
CA ILE A 685 20.13 27.31 -7.73
C ILE A 685 20.03 28.24 -6.50
N ALA A 686 18.91 28.18 -5.77
CA ALA A 686 18.68 29.04 -4.62
C ALA A 686 19.74 28.81 -3.54
N LEU A 687 20.05 27.55 -3.22
CA LEU A 687 21.02 27.22 -2.17
C LEU A 687 22.48 27.41 -2.60
N SER A 688 22.78 27.58 -3.89
CA SER A 688 24.15 27.82 -4.35
C SER A 688 24.76 29.06 -3.68
N GLY A 689 25.84 28.85 -2.94
CA GLY A 689 26.58 29.93 -2.26
C GLY A 689 25.84 30.56 -1.07
N ALA A 690 24.70 30.00 -0.66
CA ALA A 690 23.90 30.52 0.46
C ALA A 690 24.73 30.55 1.75
N SER A 691 24.62 31.66 2.49
CA SER A 691 25.31 31.86 3.78
C SER A 691 24.37 31.71 5.00
N LEU A 692 23.07 31.83 4.76
CA LEU A 692 22.02 31.74 5.78
C LEU A 692 20.73 31.18 5.14
N VAL A 693 20.06 30.24 5.81
CA VAL A 693 18.72 29.75 5.44
C VAL A 693 17.78 29.82 6.65
N LEU A 694 16.58 30.36 6.45
CA LEU A 694 15.50 30.39 7.43
C LEU A 694 14.35 29.53 6.92
N LEU A 695 13.87 28.59 7.75
CA LEU A 695 12.74 27.74 7.41
C LEU A 695 11.97 27.27 8.64
N SER A 696 10.70 26.92 8.44
CA SER A 696 9.95 26.10 9.39
C SER A 696 9.99 24.63 8.96
N SER A 697 9.98 23.73 9.94
CA SER A 697 10.05 22.27 9.72
C SER A 697 8.88 21.52 10.34
N SER A 698 7.75 22.19 10.58
CA SER A 698 6.55 21.57 11.16
C SER A 698 6.08 20.38 10.31
N LEU A 699 6.22 19.17 10.85
CA LEU A 699 5.81 17.92 10.21
C LEU A 699 4.29 17.81 10.04
N LYS A 700 3.51 18.53 10.86
CA LYS A 700 2.05 18.50 10.80
C LYS A 700 1.48 19.50 9.81
N ASN A 701 2.09 20.69 9.73
CA ASN A 701 1.53 21.81 8.99
C ASN A 701 2.15 21.98 7.60
N ILE A 702 3.38 21.50 7.40
CA ILE A 702 4.11 21.59 6.13
C ILE A 702 4.16 20.18 5.52
N LYS A 703 3.50 20.01 4.37
CA LYS A 703 3.40 18.71 3.70
C LYS A 703 4.70 18.33 2.97
N ASP A 704 5.36 19.32 2.35
CA ASP A 704 6.62 19.08 1.66
C ASP A 704 7.79 19.12 2.65
N PRO A 705 8.64 18.08 2.72
CA PRO A 705 9.80 18.04 3.62
C PRO A 705 10.96 18.89 3.07
N SER A 706 10.74 20.21 2.93
CA SER A 706 11.69 21.17 2.33
C SER A 706 13.05 21.19 3.02
N TRP A 707 13.09 20.90 4.33
CA TRP A 707 14.33 20.74 5.10
C TRP A 707 15.28 19.71 4.46
N ALA A 708 14.75 18.70 3.77
CA ALA A 708 15.55 17.64 3.16
C ALA A 708 16.36 18.14 1.97
N TRP A 709 16.07 19.30 1.37
CA TRP A 709 16.91 19.88 0.30
C TRP A 709 18.17 20.58 0.82
N LEU A 710 18.27 20.83 2.13
CA LEU A 710 19.37 21.62 2.71
C LEU A 710 20.73 20.94 2.62
N TRP A 711 20.82 19.65 2.24
CA TRP A 711 22.10 19.03 1.89
C TRP A 711 22.80 19.74 0.72
N LEU A 712 22.06 20.44 -0.15
CA LEU A 712 22.59 21.26 -1.24
C LEU A 712 23.31 22.52 -0.75
N ALA A 713 23.04 22.98 0.49
CA ALA A 713 23.65 24.19 1.01
C ALA A 713 25.17 24.01 1.22
N PRO A 714 25.98 25.09 1.07
CA PRO A 714 27.43 25.02 1.29
C PRO A 714 27.79 24.63 2.71
N ILE A 715 28.99 24.06 2.90
CA ILE A 715 29.53 23.79 4.23
C ILE A 715 29.67 25.11 5.00
N GLY A 716 29.26 25.10 6.26
CA GLY A 716 29.24 26.28 7.13
C GLY A 716 28.07 27.24 6.89
N CYS A 717 27.13 26.93 5.97
CA CYS A 717 25.90 27.70 5.84
C CYS A 717 25.12 27.65 7.15
N ARG A 718 24.66 28.82 7.64
CA ARG A 718 23.89 28.90 8.87
C ARG A 718 22.43 28.59 8.63
N ILE A 719 21.83 27.77 9.47
CA ILE A 719 20.43 27.37 9.37
C ILE A 719 19.71 27.82 10.63
N LEU A 720 18.65 28.62 10.47
CA LEU A 720 17.74 28.96 11.55
C LEU A 720 16.43 28.20 11.34
N GLU A 721 16.23 27.16 12.15
CA GLU A 721 15.06 26.30 12.08
C GLU A 721 13.99 26.79 13.08
N LEU A 722 12.78 27.01 12.57
CA LEU A 722 11.60 27.34 13.37
C LEU A 722 10.81 26.07 13.68
N GLN A 723 10.64 25.75 14.97
CA GLN A 723 9.81 24.64 15.43
C GLN A 723 8.77 25.08 16.46
N GLU A 724 7.54 24.57 16.32
CA GLU A 724 6.54 24.69 17.38
C GLU A 724 6.94 23.77 18.55
N GLU A 725 6.87 24.27 19.78
CA GLU A 725 7.29 23.53 20.99
C GLU A 725 6.54 22.19 21.18
N ARG A 726 5.36 21.99 20.58
CA ARG A 726 4.57 20.76 20.73
C ARG A 726 4.92 19.69 19.68
N GLU A 727 5.74 20.05 18.69
CA GLU A 727 6.09 19.21 17.55
C GLU A 727 7.62 19.21 17.36
N PRO A 728 8.39 18.80 18.38
CA PRO A 728 9.85 18.78 18.26
C PRO A 728 10.27 17.74 17.22
N SER A 729 11.28 18.08 16.41
CA SER A 729 11.86 17.18 15.41
C SER A 729 13.38 17.27 15.43
N ASP A 730 14.06 16.15 15.30
CA ASP A 730 15.52 16.11 15.23
C ASP A 730 16.05 15.84 13.80
N LEU A 731 15.17 15.83 12.79
CA LEU A 731 15.52 15.49 11.41
C LEU A 731 16.49 16.50 10.79
N LEU A 732 16.24 17.80 10.96
CA LEU A 732 17.08 18.84 10.37
C LEU A 732 18.41 19.03 11.13
N VAL A 733 18.43 18.98 12.47
CA VAL A 733 19.72 18.99 13.20
C VAL A 733 20.60 17.81 12.80
N HIS A 734 19.99 16.64 12.57
CA HIS A 734 20.69 15.47 12.06
C HIS A 734 21.25 15.70 10.64
N LEU A 735 20.43 16.19 9.71
CA LEU A 735 20.85 16.49 8.35
C LEU A 735 21.94 17.56 8.31
N ALA A 736 21.81 18.61 9.13
CA ALA A 736 22.77 19.69 9.24
C ALA A 736 24.14 19.18 9.68
N ALA A 737 24.18 18.32 10.70
CA ALA A 737 25.41 17.65 11.12
C ALA A 737 26.04 16.83 9.99
N ALA A 738 25.25 15.97 9.33
CA ALA A 738 25.73 15.14 8.22
C ALA A 738 26.23 15.97 7.02
N SER A 739 25.66 17.16 6.82
CA SER A 739 25.94 18.06 5.71
C SER A 739 26.99 19.14 6.02
N GLY A 740 27.45 19.24 7.27
CA GLY A 740 28.40 20.27 7.72
C GLY A 740 27.79 21.68 7.79
N LEU A 741 26.51 21.81 8.12
CA LEU A 741 25.80 23.07 8.27
C LEU A 741 25.80 23.55 9.73
N ASP A 742 25.73 24.86 9.95
CA ASP A 742 25.66 25.44 11.29
C ASP A 742 24.20 25.67 11.71
N TRP A 743 23.62 24.68 12.38
CA TRP A 743 22.22 24.67 12.77
C TRP A 743 21.94 25.41 14.07
N THR A 744 20.86 26.18 14.11
CA THR A 744 20.34 26.87 15.29
C THR A 744 18.82 26.76 15.37
N LEU A 745 18.31 26.34 16.52
CA LEU A 745 16.89 26.20 16.81
C LEU A 745 16.25 27.50 17.33
N LEU A 746 15.08 27.82 16.78
CA LEU A 746 14.14 28.79 17.32
C LEU A 746 12.83 28.05 17.62
N GLN A 747 12.62 27.70 18.90
CA GLN A 747 11.33 27.18 19.34
C GLN A 747 10.37 28.31 19.68
N TYR A 748 9.10 28.13 19.32
CA TYR A 748 8.03 29.05 19.71
C TYR A 748 6.85 28.29 20.33
N PRO A 749 6.16 28.90 21.31
CA PRO A 749 4.96 28.33 21.88
C PRO A 749 3.77 28.49 20.93
N ARG A 750 2.71 27.73 21.20
CA ARG A 750 1.44 27.95 20.50
C ARG A 750 0.91 29.34 20.82
N SER A 751 0.79 30.18 19.81
CA SER A 751 0.35 31.57 19.93
C SER A 751 -0.65 31.93 18.83
N THR A 752 -1.29 33.09 18.96
CA THR A 752 -2.00 33.69 17.84
C THR A 752 -1.02 33.99 16.69
N PRO A 753 -1.48 34.14 15.44
CA PRO A 753 -0.62 34.49 14.31
C PRO A 753 0.24 35.73 14.58
N GLU A 754 -0.32 36.76 15.20
CA GLU A 754 0.39 38.00 15.56
C GLU A 754 1.41 37.76 16.68
N GLY A 755 1.09 36.90 17.64
CA GLY A 755 2.01 36.50 18.71
C GLY A 755 3.20 35.72 18.16
N PHE A 756 2.95 34.81 17.22
CA PHE A 756 3.97 34.02 16.54
C PHE A 756 4.94 34.93 15.78
N LYS A 757 4.42 35.83 14.95
CA LYS A 757 5.21 36.82 14.19
C LYS A 757 6.12 37.63 15.11
N LYS A 758 5.56 38.21 16.18
CA LYS A 758 6.33 39.00 17.16
C LYS A 758 7.46 38.21 17.82
N ILE A 759 7.23 36.94 18.14
CA ILE A 759 8.25 36.07 18.74
C ILE A 759 9.36 35.80 17.73
N VAL A 760 9.01 35.40 16.52
CA VAL A 760 9.97 35.10 15.44
C VAL A 760 10.80 36.34 15.11
N GLU A 761 10.17 37.48 14.88
CA GLU A 761 10.87 38.74 14.56
C GLU A 761 11.89 39.11 15.65
N LYS A 762 11.49 39.04 16.92
CA LYS A 762 12.35 39.34 18.07
C LYS A 762 13.54 38.39 18.18
N GLU A 763 13.32 37.10 17.97
CA GLU A 763 14.37 36.09 18.10
C GLU A 763 15.32 36.10 16.89
N VAL A 764 14.84 36.43 15.69
CA VAL A 764 15.69 36.65 14.52
C VAL A 764 16.61 37.86 14.73
N ASP A 765 16.10 38.97 15.29
CA ASP A 765 16.95 40.13 15.61
C ASP A 765 18.11 39.75 16.54
N LYS A 766 17.83 38.95 17.59
CA LYS A 766 18.87 38.44 18.49
C LYS A 766 19.88 37.55 17.77
N PHE A 767 19.39 36.64 16.93
CA PHE A 767 20.24 35.73 16.16
C PHE A 767 21.21 36.49 15.25
N LEU A 768 20.74 37.55 14.59
CA LEU A 768 21.56 38.41 13.74
C LEU A 768 22.61 39.19 14.56
N VAL A 769 22.26 39.71 15.74
CA VAL A 769 23.18 40.46 16.62
C VAL A 769 24.27 39.58 17.23
N VAL A 770 23.94 38.38 17.69
CA VAL A 770 24.92 37.44 18.28
C VAL A 770 25.98 37.01 17.26
N SER A 771 25.64 37.03 15.98
CA SER A 771 26.56 36.71 14.87
C SER A 771 27.51 37.84 14.44
N GLY A 772 27.45 39.02 15.09
CA GLY A 772 28.30 40.18 14.80
C GLY A 772 29.70 40.15 15.42
N LYS A 773 30.12 39.09 16.13
CA LYS A 773 31.51 38.95 16.61
C LYS A 773 32.39 38.29 15.51
N PRO A 774 33.50 38.90 15.11
CA PRO A 774 34.30 38.42 13.98
C PRO A 774 35.04 37.12 14.33
N ALA A 775 34.95 36.14 13.44
CA ALA A 775 35.86 34.98 13.42
C ALA A 775 37.24 35.39 12.84
N PRO A 776 38.33 34.67 13.16
CA PRO A 776 39.69 35.06 12.78
C PRO A 776 39.87 35.03 11.26
N LYS A 777 40.48 36.09 10.72
CA LYS A 777 40.81 36.24 9.30
C LYS A 777 41.71 35.11 8.81
N LEU A 778 41.28 34.39 7.78
CA LEU A 778 42.17 33.68 6.86
C LEU A 778 42.20 34.45 5.53
N GLU A 779 43.40 34.80 5.12
CA GLU A 779 43.71 35.62 3.94
C GLU A 779 43.33 34.89 2.65
N LEU A 780 42.68 35.60 1.73
CA LEU A 780 42.43 35.14 0.37
C LEU A 780 43.01 36.18 -0.60
N ASN A 781 43.96 35.75 -1.43
CA ASN A 781 44.42 36.47 -2.61
C ASN A 781 43.80 35.82 -3.87
N ALA A 782 43.40 36.68 -4.82
CA ALA A 782 43.38 36.51 -6.28
C ALA A 782 42.03 36.83 -6.97
N THR A 783 41.99 38.08 -7.48
CA THR A 783 41.61 38.57 -8.82
C THR A 783 40.47 37.95 -9.67
N LEU A 784 39.67 38.90 -10.18
CA LEU A 784 38.53 38.89 -11.11
C LEU A 784 38.81 38.37 -12.54
N SER A 785 37.75 37.86 -13.17
CA SER A 785 37.27 38.07 -14.57
C SER A 785 36.11 37.07 -14.83
N ASP A 786 35.02 37.28 -15.54
CA ASP A 786 34.39 38.41 -16.22
C ASP A 786 32.99 37.94 -16.69
N THR A 787 32.11 38.92 -16.91
CA THR A 787 30.97 38.97 -17.85
C THR A 787 29.64 38.21 -17.63
N ILE A 788 28.60 39.06 -17.56
CA ILE A 788 27.14 38.89 -17.49
C ILE A 788 26.59 38.68 -18.93
N PRO A 789 25.41 38.06 -19.11
CA PRO A 789 24.27 38.85 -19.61
C PRO A 789 22.97 38.69 -18.80
N CYS A 790 22.27 39.81 -18.70
CA CYS A 790 21.07 40.10 -17.92
C CYS A 790 19.78 39.72 -18.65
N LEU A 791 18.67 39.76 -17.87
CA LEU A 791 17.25 39.92 -18.22
C LEU A 791 16.40 38.65 -18.24
N ILE A 792 15.48 38.54 -17.26
CA ILE A 792 14.04 38.82 -17.42
C ILE A 792 13.43 39.01 -16.02
N GLU A 793 12.61 40.05 -15.88
CA GLU A 793 11.86 40.42 -14.67
C GLU A 793 10.86 39.32 -14.27
N THR A 794 10.73 39.02 -12.98
CA THR A 794 9.67 38.14 -12.45
C THR A 794 8.85 38.86 -11.39
N GLU A 795 7.56 39.00 -11.69
CA GLU A 795 6.50 39.50 -10.82
C GLU A 795 6.33 38.62 -9.56
N ALA A 796 5.91 39.27 -8.47
CA ALA A 796 5.72 38.70 -7.14
C ALA A 796 4.62 37.61 -7.09
N LEU A 797 4.85 36.52 -6.35
CA LEU A 797 3.90 35.41 -6.18
C LEU A 797 3.26 35.42 -4.79
N THR A 798 1.93 35.61 -4.79
CA THR A 798 1.01 35.58 -3.64
C THR A 798 0.74 34.16 -3.13
N ALA A 799 0.57 34.00 -1.80
CA ALA A 799 0.22 32.73 -1.17
C ALA A 799 -1.05 32.09 -1.77
N LYS A 800 -1.04 30.74 -1.87
CA LYS A 800 -2.11 29.97 -2.52
C LYS A 800 -3.40 29.92 -1.69
N PRO A 801 -4.58 30.13 -2.30
CA PRO A 801 -5.86 30.06 -1.61
C PRO A 801 -6.21 28.64 -1.12
N VAL A 802 -6.83 28.51 0.06
CA VAL A 802 -7.24 27.23 0.64
C VAL A 802 -8.74 27.00 0.48
N ILE A 803 -9.12 25.91 -0.18
CA ILE A 803 -10.50 25.42 -0.25
C ILE A 803 -10.74 24.37 0.85
N ARG A 804 -11.67 24.66 1.75
CA ARG A 804 -12.22 23.70 2.72
C ARG A 804 -13.37 22.93 2.10
N THR A 805 -13.34 21.61 2.19
CA THR A 805 -14.40 20.74 1.65
C THR A 805 -14.93 19.79 2.72
N PRO A 806 -16.18 19.28 2.60
CA PRO A 806 -16.63 18.15 3.39
C PRO A 806 -15.73 16.93 3.15
N PRO A 807 -15.64 15.97 4.10
CA PRO A 807 -14.79 14.80 3.96
C PRO A 807 -15.19 13.91 2.78
N LYS A 808 -14.22 13.34 2.06
CA LYS A 808 -14.49 12.35 0.98
C LYS A 808 -15.23 11.10 1.48
N SER A 809 -15.22 10.83 2.78
CA SER A 809 -15.98 9.76 3.42
C SER A 809 -17.50 10.05 3.52
N MET A 810 -17.94 11.31 3.39
CA MET A 810 -19.34 11.72 3.43
C MET A 810 -20.04 11.43 2.08
N LYS A 811 -20.19 10.14 1.74
CA LYS A 811 -20.75 9.67 0.47
C LYS A 811 -22.26 9.43 0.50
N PHE A 812 -22.85 9.31 1.69
CA PHE A 812 -24.25 8.92 1.90
C PHE A 812 -25.01 9.97 2.70
N GLY A 813 -26.34 9.93 2.61
CA GLY A 813 -27.23 10.91 3.26
C GLY A 813 -27.50 12.15 2.41
N PHE A 814 -28.32 13.07 2.92
CA PHE A 814 -28.79 14.24 2.18
C PHE A 814 -27.65 15.13 1.67
N PHE A 815 -26.61 15.35 2.49
CA PHE A 815 -25.42 16.14 2.14
C PHE A 815 -24.32 15.33 1.42
N GLY A 816 -24.53 14.02 1.25
CA GLY A 816 -23.53 13.13 0.68
C GLY A 816 -23.18 13.47 -0.77
N HIS A 817 -21.90 13.33 -1.13
CA HIS A 817 -21.41 13.60 -2.48
C HIS A 817 -20.47 12.49 -2.95
N LYS A 818 -20.52 12.12 -4.23
CA LYS A 818 -19.72 11.01 -4.79
C LYS A 818 -18.25 11.36 -5.04
N GLY A 819 -17.95 12.66 -5.06
CA GLY A 819 -16.60 13.19 -5.31
C GLY A 819 -16.32 13.49 -6.79
N ASP A 820 -17.33 13.39 -7.65
CA ASP A 820 -17.30 13.72 -9.08
C ASP A 820 -17.60 15.22 -9.33
N SER A 821 -17.67 15.64 -10.60
CA SER A 821 -18.04 16.99 -11.01
C SER A 821 -17.15 18.08 -10.34
N PHE A 822 -17.71 19.11 -9.69
CA PHE A 822 -16.91 20.16 -9.05
C PHE A 822 -15.89 19.62 -8.04
N ARG A 823 -16.21 18.52 -7.36
CA ARG A 823 -15.31 17.94 -6.36
C ARG A 823 -14.08 17.29 -7.00
N GLU A 824 -14.19 16.83 -8.24
CA GLU A 824 -13.06 16.44 -9.07
C GLU A 824 -12.35 17.69 -9.63
N MET A 825 -13.09 18.75 -10.00
CA MET A 825 -12.48 20.01 -10.44
C MET A 825 -11.57 20.62 -9.37
N ILE A 826 -11.94 20.56 -8.09
CA ILE A 826 -11.07 20.97 -6.97
C ILE A 826 -9.82 20.08 -6.92
N ASP A 827 -9.95 18.76 -7.12
CA ASP A 827 -8.79 17.87 -7.15
C ASP A 827 -7.85 18.25 -8.31
N LEU A 828 -8.39 18.63 -9.48
CA LEU A 828 -7.60 19.16 -10.60
C LEU A 828 -6.96 20.53 -10.30
N TRP A 829 -7.64 21.43 -9.60
CA TRP A 829 -7.04 22.69 -9.14
C TRP A 829 -5.91 22.45 -8.13
N VAL A 830 -6.01 21.42 -7.29
CA VAL A 830 -4.93 20.99 -6.40
C VAL A 830 -3.78 20.41 -7.21
N GLU A 831 -4.05 19.55 -8.20
CA GLU A 831 -3.02 18.96 -9.07
C GLU A 831 -2.30 19.98 -9.94
N ARG A 832 -2.99 21.04 -10.37
CA ARG A 832 -2.40 22.22 -11.06
C ARG A 832 -1.86 23.26 -10.10
N ASP A 833 -1.88 22.99 -8.80
CA ASP A 833 -1.23 23.79 -7.77
C ASP A 833 -1.81 25.23 -7.65
N PHE A 834 -3.09 25.38 -7.98
CA PHE A 834 -3.85 26.63 -7.89
C PHE A 834 -4.40 26.89 -6.49
N VAL A 835 -4.80 25.82 -5.80
CA VAL A 835 -5.42 25.87 -4.46
C VAL A 835 -4.93 24.72 -3.59
N GLU A 836 -4.98 24.89 -2.28
CA GLU A 836 -4.84 23.78 -1.34
C GLU A 836 -6.24 23.28 -0.91
N ARG A 837 -6.48 21.96 -0.94
CA ARG A 837 -7.71 21.36 -0.38
C ARG A 837 -7.49 20.91 1.07
N LYS A 838 -8.41 21.28 1.96
CA LYS A 838 -8.49 20.78 3.34
C LYS A 838 -9.87 20.20 3.62
N GLU A 839 -9.93 18.98 4.14
CA GLU A 839 -11.20 18.40 4.57
C GLU A 839 -11.58 18.90 5.96
N ASP A 840 -12.84 19.26 6.14
CA ASP A 840 -13.42 19.68 7.42
C ASP A 840 -14.70 18.90 7.66
N SER A 841 -14.68 18.01 8.65
CA SER A 841 -15.80 17.14 9.00
C SER A 841 -17.03 17.89 9.53
N SER A 842 -16.89 19.18 9.85
CA SER A 842 -18.00 20.04 10.26
C SER A 842 -18.74 20.70 9.09
N LEU A 843 -18.21 20.64 7.88
CA LEU A 843 -18.80 21.29 6.69
C LEU A 843 -19.65 20.31 5.88
N THR A 844 -20.69 20.85 5.27
CA THR A 844 -21.54 20.18 4.27
C THR A 844 -21.39 20.82 2.88
N HIS A 845 -20.87 22.05 2.83
CA HIS A 845 -20.54 22.82 1.64
C HIS A 845 -19.04 23.09 1.54
N CYS A 846 -18.62 23.76 0.47
CA CYS A 846 -17.21 23.97 0.19
C CYS A 846 -16.87 25.45 0.08
N PHE A 847 -15.75 25.82 0.69
CA PHE A 847 -15.45 27.19 1.05
C PHE A 847 -14.03 27.57 0.68
N LEU A 848 -13.84 28.68 -0.02
CA LEU A 848 -12.55 29.30 -0.25
C LEU A 848 -12.41 30.50 0.69
N GLY A 849 -11.68 30.32 1.80
CA GLY A 849 -11.73 31.29 2.89
C GLY A 849 -13.15 31.42 3.48
N ASP A 850 -13.74 32.61 3.37
CA ASP A 850 -15.11 32.93 3.78
C ASP A 850 -16.12 32.98 2.61
N VAL A 851 -15.67 32.61 1.40
CA VAL A 851 -16.49 32.53 0.19
C VAL A 851 -17.04 31.11 0.03
N LEU A 852 -18.36 31.00 -0.09
CA LEU A 852 -19.04 29.74 -0.37
C LEU A 852 -18.95 29.43 -1.87
N LEU A 853 -18.35 28.29 -2.20
CA LEU A 853 -18.32 27.71 -3.55
C LEU A 853 -19.48 26.73 -3.67
N TYR A 854 -20.63 27.20 -4.17
CA TYR A 854 -21.88 26.47 -4.11
C TYR A 854 -22.06 25.51 -5.30
N ASP A 855 -21.89 24.21 -5.05
CA ASP A 855 -21.88 23.16 -6.06
C ASP A 855 -23.14 22.28 -6.09
N ARG A 856 -24.24 22.74 -5.51
CA ARG A 856 -25.50 22.00 -5.43
C ARG A 856 -26.52 22.49 -6.45
N PRO A 857 -27.43 21.61 -6.91
CA PRO A 857 -28.36 21.93 -8.01
C PRO A 857 -29.47 22.92 -7.61
N THR A 858 -29.83 22.99 -6.32
CA THR A 858 -30.88 23.90 -5.78
C THR A 858 -30.47 24.43 -4.41
N TRP A 859 -31.15 25.47 -3.90
CA TRP A 859 -30.86 26.06 -2.57
C TRP A 859 -31.20 25.18 -1.36
N ASN A 860 -31.89 24.06 -1.55
CA ASN A 860 -32.32 23.14 -0.48
C ASN A 860 -31.18 22.69 0.44
N TRP A 861 -29.96 22.54 -0.08
CA TRP A 861 -28.80 22.14 0.72
C TRP A 861 -28.29 23.28 1.60
N LEU A 862 -28.29 24.52 1.12
CA LEU A 862 -27.92 25.67 1.94
C LEU A 862 -28.96 25.96 3.02
N ASP A 863 -30.26 25.85 2.68
CA ASP A 863 -31.35 26.12 3.62
C ASP A 863 -31.36 25.16 4.81
N LYS A 864 -30.93 23.92 4.60
CA LYS A 864 -30.78 22.88 5.63
C LYS A 864 -29.40 22.84 6.29
N ALA A 865 -28.44 23.65 5.82
CA ALA A 865 -27.11 23.71 6.41
C ALA A 865 -27.13 24.42 7.78
N SER A 866 -26.05 24.27 8.54
CA SER A 866 -25.88 24.95 9.83
C SER A 866 -25.84 26.48 9.65
N ASP A 867 -26.23 27.23 10.68
CA ASP A 867 -26.18 28.71 10.66
C ASP A 867 -24.77 29.24 10.41
N LYS A 868 -23.75 28.47 10.83
CA LYS A 868 -22.34 28.75 10.55
C LYS A 868 -22.03 28.76 9.04
N GLU A 869 -22.60 27.82 8.27
CA GLU A 869 -22.39 27.75 6.82
C GLU A 869 -23.25 28.76 6.05
N LYS A 870 -24.36 29.21 6.64
CA LYS A 870 -25.19 30.30 6.09
C LYS A 870 -24.54 31.69 6.26
N GLY A 871 -23.56 31.82 7.15
CA GLY A 871 -22.83 33.06 7.43
C GLY A 871 -21.69 33.39 6.45
N TYR A 872 -21.82 33.06 5.16
CA TYR A 872 -20.78 33.34 4.16
C TYR A 872 -20.66 34.84 3.81
N ARG A 873 -19.47 35.29 3.40
CA ARG A 873 -19.25 36.67 2.92
C ARG A 873 -19.78 36.88 1.50
N LEU A 874 -19.48 35.92 0.63
CA LEU A 874 -19.85 35.88 -0.78
C LEU A 874 -20.20 34.43 -1.13
N CYS A 875 -21.22 34.21 -1.96
CA CYS A 875 -21.55 32.91 -2.51
C CYS A 875 -21.34 32.94 -4.02
N LEU A 876 -20.42 32.11 -4.52
CA LEU A 876 -20.25 31.88 -5.95
C LEU A 876 -21.13 30.70 -6.35
N THR A 877 -22.17 30.98 -7.14
CA THR A 877 -23.28 30.06 -7.35
C THR A 877 -23.12 29.29 -8.65
N GLY A 878 -22.88 27.97 -8.54
CA GLY A 878 -22.67 27.13 -9.71
C GLY A 878 -23.94 26.91 -10.53
N ASN A 879 -25.06 26.54 -9.90
CA ASN A 879 -26.27 26.08 -10.60
C ASN A 879 -27.53 26.93 -10.37
N PRO A 880 -28.08 27.08 -9.15
CA PRO A 880 -29.34 27.80 -8.95
C PRO A 880 -29.21 29.30 -9.22
N ASP A 881 -30.33 29.98 -9.43
CA ASP A 881 -30.38 31.41 -9.70
C ASP A 881 -29.72 32.19 -8.55
N SER A 882 -28.65 32.91 -8.90
CA SER A 882 -27.86 33.69 -7.95
C SER A 882 -28.64 34.84 -7.30
N SER A 883 -29.73 35.32 -7.89
CA SER A 883 -30.56 36.40 -7.33
C SER A 883 -31.42 35.96 -6.14
N GLU A 884 -31.66 34.66 -5.95
CA GLU A 884 -32.51 34.12 -4.89
C GLU A 884 -31.88 34.21 -3.48
N LYS A 885 -30.55 34.42 -3.38
CA LYS A 885 -29.83 34.52 -2.09
C LYS A 885 -29.02 35.81 -1.99
N PRO A 886 -28.96 36.42 -0.79
CA PRO A 886 -28.16 37.62 -0.59
C PRO A 886 -26.67 37.30 -0.78
N ARG A 887 -25.96 38.24 -1.42
CA ARG A 887 -24.50 38.14 -1.70
C ARG A 887 -24.12 36.90 -2.51
N ALA A 888 -25.06 36.30 -3.23
CA ALA A 888 -24.77 35.30 -4.24
C ALA A 888 -24.49 36.00 -5.59
N LYS A 889 -23.55 35.45 -6.36
CA LYS A 889 -23.18 35.93 -7.69
C LYS A 889 -23.14 34.76 -8.69
N PRO A 890 -23.42 35.03 -9.98
CA PRO A 890 -23.18 34.06 -11.04
C PRO A 890 -21.71 33.59 -11.03
N TRP A 891 -21.48 32.30 -11.27
CA TRP A 891 -20.14 31.71 -11.25
C TRP A 891 -19.90 30.81 -12.48
N ILE A 892 -18.87 29.95 -12.41
CA ILE A 892 -18.58 28.92 -13.39
C ILE A 892 -19.54 27.74 -13.24
N PHE A 893 -19.52 26.86 -14.24
CA PHE A 893 -20.07 25.52 -14.14
C PHE A 893 -19.08 24.49 -14.70
N TRP A 894 -19.34 23.20 -14.50
CA TRP A 894 -18.35 22.14 -14.75
C TRP A 894 -18.97 20.93 -15.45
N PRO A 895 -18.16 20.10 -16.15
CA PRO A 895 -18.60 18.81 -16.67
C PRO A 895 -18.78 17.78 -15.55
N ARG A 896 -19.32 16.59 -15.89
CA ARG A 896 -19.50 15.51 -14.91
C ARG A 896 -18.17 14.86 -14.52
N GLU A 897 -17.30 14.66 -15.51
CA GLU A 897 -15.95 14.07 -15.39
C GLU A 897 -14.88 15.08 -15.89
N PRO A 898 -14.60 16.17 -15.14
CA PRO A 898 -13.60 17.18 -15.50
C PRO A 898 -12.27 16.65 -16.02
N ARG A 899 -11.71 15.60 -15.42
CA ARG A 899 -10.40 15.09 -15.82
C ARG A 899 -10.41 14.50 -17.22
N LEU A 900 -11.46 13.72 -17.51
CA LEU A 900 -11.65 13.09 -18.80
C LEU A 900 -11.95 14.12 -19.89
N VAL A 901 -12.72 15.16 -19.57
CA VAL A 901 -12.98 16.27 -20.50
C VAL A 901 -11.69 17.04 -20.80
N GLU A 902 -10.87 17.34 -19.79
CA GLU A 902 -9.58 18.01 -19.98
C GLU A 902 -8.65 17.17 -20.88
N GLU A 903 -8.58 15.85 -20.66
CA GLU A 903 -7.84 14.91 -21.51
C GLU A 903 -8.32 14.92 -22.98
N LEU A 904 -9.62 14.69 -23.20
CA LEU A 904 -10.19 14.62 -24.55
C LEU A 904 -10.17 15.95 -25.29
N SER A 905 -10.18 17.08 -24.56
CA SER A 905 -10.06 18.42 -25.14
C SER A 905 -8.68 18.70 -25.77
N GLN A 906 -7.65 17.91 -25.42
CA GLN A 906 -6.32 18.01 -26.03
C GLN A 906 -6.23 17.31 -27.39
N ILE A 907 -7.21 16.46 -27.71
CA ILE A 907 -7.29 15.78 -29.00
C ILE A 907 -7.80 16.80 -30.03
N PRO A 908 -7.16 16.89 -31.22
CA PRO A 908 -7.66 17.74 -32.30
C PRO A 908 -9.13 17.47 -32.62
N ARG A 909 -9.95 18.54 -32.59
CA ARG A 909 -11.40 18.46 -32.86
C ARG A 909 -11.64 18.12 -34.32
N LYS A 910 -12.66 17.28 -34.57
CA LYS A 910 -13.10 16.89 -35.91
C LYS A 910 -13.63 18.08 -36.69
N SER A 911 -13.40 18.07 -38.01
CA SER A 911 -14.00 19.02 -38.95
C SER A 911 -15.53 18.86 -39.00
N TYR A 912 -16.21 19.78 -39.68
CA TYR A 912 -17.65 19.70 -39.85
C TYR A 912 -18.08 18.44 -40.61
N GLU A 913 -17.31 18.01 -41.61
CA GLU A 913 -17.58 16.85 -42.45
C GLU A 913 -17.31 15.52 -41.73
N ASP A 914 -16.29 15.49 -40.86
CA ASP A 914 -15.93 14.31 -40.06
C ASP A 914 -16.94 14.01 -38.94
N ARG A 915 -17.81 14.98 -38.61
CA ARG A 915 -18.89 14.85 -37.63
C ARG A 915 -20.13 14.23 -38.28
N LYS A 916 -20.29 12.91 -38.09
CA LYS A 916 -21.31 12.08 -38.74
C LYS A 916 -22.72 12.25 -38.19
N ASP A 917 -22.86 12.59 -36.91
CA ASP A 917 -24.17 12.74 -36.28
C ASP A 917 -24.64 14.21 -36.37
N THR A 918 -25.89 14.44 -36.75
CA THR A 918 -26.44 15.81 -36.85
C THR A 918 -26.69 16.41 -35.47
N MET A 919 -27.66 15.89 -34.72
CA MET A 919 -27.97 16.29 -33.35
C MET A 919 -28.07 15.06 -32.43
N VAL A 920 -27.53 15.14 -31.21
CA VAL A 920 -27.56 14.03 -30.25
C VAL A 920 -28.06 14.43 -28.87
N PHE A 921 -28.66 13.48 -28.14
CA PHE A 921 -29.08 13.64 -26.75
C PHE A 921 -28.92 12.34 -25.94
N TYR A 922 -28.29 12.42 -24.76
CA TYR A 922 -28.10 11.27 -23.85
C TYR A 922 -28.43 11.61 -22.41
N GLY A 923 -29.71 11.77 -22.07
CA GLY A 923 -30.18 12.15 -20.73
C GLY A 923 -30.69 10.99 -19.88
N ARG A 924 -30.96 11.30 -18.62
CA ARG A 924 -31.72 10.46 -17.68
C ARG A 924 -32.67 11.30 -16.84
N ILE A 925 -33.85 10.77 -16.52
CA ILE A 925 -34.78 11.30 -15.51
C ILE A 925 -34.51 10.58 -14.18
N GLU A 926 -33.91 11.28 -13.23
CA GLU A 926 -33.51 10.74 -11.92
C GLU A 926 -34.50 11.08 -10.80
N ASN A 927 -35.33 12.11 -10.98
CA ASN A 927 -36.32 12.53 -9.99
C ASN A 927 -37.53 13.21 -10.64
N GLN A 928 -38.60 13.38 -9.85
CA GLN A 928 -39.87 13.94 -10.31
C GLN A 928 -39.75 15.40 -10.79
N ASP A 929 -38.87 16.20 -10.19
CA ASP A 929 -38.67 17.60 -10.59
C ASP A 929 -37.97 17.74 -11.94
N GLN A 930 -36.95 16.92 -12.19
CA GLN A 930 -36.33 16.80 -13.51
C GLN A 930 -37.32 16.23 -14.55
N GLY A 931 -38.21 15.32 -14.13
CA GLY A 931 -39.26 14.76 -14.97
C GLY A 931 -40.24 15.81 -15.51
N LYS A 932 -40.54 16.87 -14.76
CA LYS A 932 -41.44 17.97 -15.19
C LYS A 932 -40.94 18.67 -16.46
N TRP A 933 -39.63 18.79 -16.63
CA TRP A 933 -39.02 19.47 -17.78
C TRP A 933 -38.74 18.55 -18.97
N ARG A 934 -39.09 17.26 -18.86
CA ARG A 934 -38.76 16.21 -19.83
C ARG A 934 -39.97 15.36 -20.24
N GLN A 935 -41.18 15.95 -20.16
CA GLN A 935 -42.43 15.26 -20.46
C GLN A 935 -42.74 15.19 -21.95
N ASP A 936 -42.46 16.26 -22.72
CA ASP A 936 -42.72 16.30 -24.17
C ASP A 936 -41.43 16.16 -24.98
N ILE A 937 -41.02 14.91 -25.20
CA ILE A 937 -39.74 14.55 -25.85
C ILE A 937 -39.91 13.85 -27.20
N SER A 938 -41.15 13.63 -27.65
CA SER A 938 -41.42 12.85 -28.86
C SER A 938 -40.83 13.51 -30.12
N GLY A 939 -41.04 14.82 -30.28
CA GLY A 939 -40.43 15.61 -31.36
C GLY A 939 -38.90 15.68 -31.28
N TRP A 940 -38.35 15.82 -30.06
CA TRP A 940 -36.90 15.83 -29.84
C TRP A 940 -36.22 14.50 -30.19
N LYS A 941 -36.91 13.38 -29.91
CA LYS A 941 -36.45 12.04 -30.29
C LYS A 941 -36.38 11.87 -31.81
N MET A 942 -37.30 12.51 -32.55
CA MET A 942 -37.28 12.50 -34.01
C MET A 942 -36.20 13.42 -34.59
N ALA A 943 -35.92 14.55 -33.93
CA ALA A 943 -34.93 15.53 -34.41
C ALA A 943 -33.48 15.10 -34.15
N CYS A 944 -33.22 14.27 -33.15
CA CYS A 944 -31.87 13.76 -32.85
C CYS A 944 -31.55 12.51 -33.66
N ALA A 945 -30.37 12.47 -34.31
CA ALA A 945 -29.82 11.26 -34.92
C ALA A 945 -29.62 10.14 -33.90
N LYS A 946 -29.25 10.50 -32.66
CA LYS A 946 -29.17 9.57 -31.53
C LYS A 946 -29.82 10.19 -30.30
N PHE A 947 -30.79 9.49 -29.72
CA PHE A 947 -31.55 9.96 -28.57
C PHE A 947 -31.67 8.86 -27.52
N SER A 948 -31.26 9.16 -26.29
CA SER A 948 -31.46 8.31 -25.11
C SER A 948 -32.01 9.15 -23.95
N MET A 949 -33.06 8.63 -23.31
CA MET A 949 -33.64 9.19 -22.09
C MET A 949 -33.98 8.06 -21.11
N GLN A 950 -33.01 7.69 -20.28
CA GLN A 950 -33.20 6.62 -19.31
C GLN A 950 -34.05 7.06 -18.13
N GLN A 951 -34.71 6.12 -17.46
CA GLN A 951 -35.56 6.40 -16.30
C GLN A 951 -35.03 5.74 -15.02
N GLY A 952 -35.02 6.50 -13.92
CA GLY A 952 -34.70 5.99 -12.59
C GLY A 952 -33.29 5.42 -12.48
N LYS A 953 -33.18 4.10 -12.24
CA LYS A 953 -31.90 3.41 -11.99
C LYS A 953 -31.37 2.61 -13.21
N GLU A 954 -32.01 2.72 -14.37
CA GLU A 954 -31.55 2.06 -15.60
C GLU A 954 -30.09 2.42 -15.92
N PRO A 955 -29.17 1.48 -16.14
CA PRO A 955 -27.74 1.77 -16.32
C PRO A 955 -27.47 2.62 -17.56
N TYR A 956 -26.60 3.64 -17.50
CA TYR A 956 -26.27 4.51 -18.65
C TYR A 956 -25.95 3.74 -19.93
N VAL A 957 -26.48 4.20 -21.07
CA VAL A 957 -26.30 3.55 -22.39
C VAL A 957 -24.83 3.50 -22.80
N LEU A 958 -24.08 4.54 -22.47
CA LEU A 958 -22.67 4.71 -22.84
C LEU A 958 -21.82 4.88 -21.58
N LYS A 959 -20.61 4.33 -21.59
CA LYS A 959 -19.59 4.65 -20.57
C LYS A 959 -19.12 6.11 -20.73
N PRO A 960 -18.54 6.73 -19.70
CA PRO A 960 -18.19 8.16 -19.73
C PRO A 960 -17.33 8.61 -20.93
N ARG A 961 -16.30 7.82 -21.31
CA ARG A 961 -15.46 8.12 -22.48
C ARG A 961 -16.22 7.98 -23.80
N GLU A 962 -16.92 6.86 -23.98
CA GLU A 962 -17.74 6.60 -25.18
C GLU A 962 -18.79 7.70 -25.39
N TYR A 963 -19.37 8.20 -24.29
CA TYR A 963 -20.31 9.32 -24.31
C TYR A 963 -19.65 10.60 -24.84
N LEU A 964 -18.49 11.01 -24.31
CA LEU A 964 -17.79 12.22 -24.75
C LEU A 964 -17.27 12.11 -26.20
N GLU A 965 -16.76 10.95 -26.60
CA GLU A 965 -16.37 10.67 -27.99
C GLU A 965 -17.57 10.73 -28.93
N THR A 966 -18.75 10.31 -28.47
CA THR A 966 -20.00 10.46 -29.22
C THR A 966 -20.40 11.92 -29.36
N LEU A 967 -20.18 12.76 -28.34
CA LEU A 967 -20.38 14.20 -28.47
C LEU A 967 -19.45 14.80 -29.54
N GLN A 968 -18.16 14.42 -29.56
CA GLN A 968 -17.19 14.87 -30.58
C GLN A 968 -17.58 14.48 -32.02
N ASN A 969 -18.39 13.44 -32.19
CA ASN A 969 -18.90 13.00 -33.49
C ASN A 969 -20.15 13.75 -33.96
N ALA A 970 -20.78 14.56 -33.10
CA ALA A 970 -22.00 15.28 -33.40
C ALA A 970 -21.74 16.74 -33.79
N LYS A 971 -22.58 17.29 -34.68
CA LYS A 971 -22.56 18.72 -35.02
C LYS A 971 -23.28 19.54 -33.95
N TYR A 972 -24.41 19.04 -33.48
CA TYR A 972 -25.25 19.67 -32.46
C TYR A 972 -25.52 18.73 -31.30
N GLY A 973 -25.71 19.29 -30.11
CA GLY A 973 -26.10 18.53 -28.92
C GLY A 973 -27.27 19.19 -28.21
N LEU A 974 -28.36 18.45 -28.04
CA LEU A 974 -29.56 18.96 -27.39
C LEU A 974 -29.35 19.08 -25.87
N CYS A 975 -29.78 20.19 -25.30
CA CYS A 975 -29.72 20.52 -23.87
C CYS A 975 -31.13 20.77 -23.36
N ILE A 976 -31.61 19.85 -22.52
CA ILE A 976 -32.91 19.94 -21.84
C ILE A 976 -32.66 20.06 -20.34
N ARG A 977 -33.39 20.99 -19.69
CA ARG A 977 -33.23 21.31 -18.26
C ARG A 977 -33.17 20.05 -17.40
N GLY A 978 -32.22 20.07 -16.47
CA GLY A 978 -31.99 19.00 -15.51
C GLY A 978 -32.76 19.23 -14.21
N TYR A 979 -32.19 18.72 -13.12
CA TYR A 979 -32.71 19.00 -11.78
C TYR A 979 -32.48 20.47 -11.37
N GLY A 980 -31.34 21.04 -11.76
CA GLY A 980 -31.09 22.49 -11.73
C GLY A 980 -31.27 23.14 -13.11
N PRO A 981 -31.27 24.47 -13.20
CA PRO A 981 -31.38 25.21 -14.46
C PRO A 981 -30.16 25.03 -15.38
N LYS A 982 -28.98 24.66 -14.85
CA LYS A 982 -27.77 24.28 -15.61
C LYS A 982 -27.47 22.78 -15.50
N CYS A 983 -26.82 22.21 -16.51
CA CYS A 983 -26.52 20.80 -16.66
C CYS A 983 -25.07 20.59 -17.13
N ASN A 984 -24.44 19.50 -16.66
CA ASN A 984 -23.03 19.23 -17.00
C ASN A 984 -22.81 19.10 -18.52
N ARG A 985 -23.87 18.70 -19.24
CA ARG A 985 -23.88 18.51 -20.70
C ARG A 985 -23.55 19.77 -21.48
N GLU A 986 -24.07 20.94 -21.10
CA GLU A 986 -23.78 22.17 -21.84
C GLU A 986 -22.26 22.39 -21.90
N ILE A 987 -21.58 22.19 -20.77
CA ILE A 987 -20.13 22.36 -20.63
C ILE A 987 -19.36 21.28 -21.40
N GLU A 988 -19.83 20.03 -21.37
CA GLU A 988 -19.24 18.92 -22.12
C GLU A 988 -19.33 19.12 -23.65
N LEU A 989 -20.47 19.62 -24.15
CA LEU A 989 -20.66 19.91 -25.57
C LEU A 989 -19.71 21.01 -26.06
N LEU A 990 -19.63 22.11 -25.31
CA LEU A 990 -18.72 23.22 -25.63
C LEU A 990 -17.25 22.73 -25.64
N ALA A 991 -16.85 21.90 -24.68
CA ALA A 991 -15.50 21.32 -24.63
C ALA A 991 -15.19 20.40 -25.81
N MET A 992 -16.17 19.61 -26.28
CA MET A 992 -16.01 18.70 -27.42
C MET A 992 -16.15 19.40 -28.79
N GLY A 993 -16.39 20.72 -28.80
CA GLY A 993 -16.60 21.51 -30.02
C GLY A 993 -17.93 21.21 -30.71
N THR A 994 -18.92 20.78 -29.96
CA THR A 994 -20.27 20.47 -30.44
C THR A 994 -21.20 21.60 -30.04
N VAL A 995 -21.96 22.16 -30.99
CA VAL A 995 -22.78 23.35 -30.72
C VAL A 995 -24.01 22.96 -29.87
N PRO A 996 -24.18 23.51 -28.65
CA PRO A 996 -25.33 23.21 -27.82
C PRO A 996 -26.62 23.83 -28.39
N VAL A 997 -27.68 23.02 -28.47
CA VAL A 997 -29.05 23.45 -28.81
C VAL A 997 -29.86 23.46 -27.53
N VAL A 998 -30.27 24.62 -27.08
CA VAL A 998 -30.72 24.87 -25.71
C VAL A 998 -32.22 25.16 -25.67
N THR A 999 -32.98 24.33 -24.97
CA THR A 999 -34.44 24.50 -24.84
C THR A 999 -34.82 25.55 -23.80
N ASN A 1000 -36.03 26.08 -23.90
CA ASN A 1000 -36.65 26.91 -22.87
C ASN A 1000 -36.46 26.31 -21.45
N GLY A 1001 -35.95 27.12 -20.53
CA GLY A 1001 -35.74 26.77 -19.12
C GLY A 1001 -34.34 26.28 -18.77
N VAL A 1002 -33.45 26.07 -19.75
CA VAL A 1002 -32.01 25.93 -19.49
C VAL A 1002 -31.39 27.32 -19.38
N GLU A 1003 -30.61 27.54 -18.34
CA GLU A 1003 -30.01 28.84 -18.06
C GLU A 1003 -28.72 29.05 -18.87
N ILE A 1004 -28.58 30.23 -19.47
CA ILE A 1004 -27.45 30.64 -20.30
C ILE A 1004 -26.84 31.98 -19.86
N SER A 1005 -27.59 32.77 -19.09
CA SER A 1005 -27.26 34.13 -18.67
C SER A 1005 -26.63 34.20 -17.28
N ASP A 1006 -27.04 33.33 -16.35
CA ASP A 1006 -26.54 33.30 -14.96
C ASP A 1006 -25.16 32.65 -14.83
N TYR A 1007 -24.23 32.91 -15.75
CA TYR A 1007 -22.81 32.55 -15.66
C TYR A 1007 -21.97 33.80 -15.40
N ALA A 1008 -20.77 33.62 -14.86
CA ALA A 1008 -19.82 34.73 -14.73
C ALA A 1008 -19.53 35.43 -16.07
N GLU A 1009 -19.39 34.65 -17.14
CA GLU A 1009 -19.42 35.11 -18.54
C GLU A 1009 -20.65 34.48 -19.21
N PRO A 1010 -21.75 35.22 -19.46
CA PRO A 1010 -22.95 34.66 -20.08
C PRO A 1010 -22.68 33.94 -21.41
N LEU A 1011 -23.39 32.84 -21.66
CA LEU A 1011 -23.48 32.22 -22.98
C LEU A 1011 -24.39 33.06 -23.88
N VAL A 1012 -24.03 33.19 -25.16
CA VAL A 1012 -24.69 34.10 -26.10
C VAL A 1012 -25.33 33.28 -27.22
N ASP A 1013 -26.63 33.50 -27.43
CA ASP A 1013 -27.38 32.87 -28.52
C ASP A 1013 -26.82 33.26 -29.90
N GLY A 1014 -26.73 32.30 -30.81
CA GLY A 1014 -26.13 32.47 -32.14
C GLY A 1014 -24.60 32.61 -32.16
N THR A 1015 -23.95 32.55 -30.98
CA THR A 1015 -22.48 32.60 -30.85
C THR A 1015 -21.94 31.38 -30.13
N HIS A 1016 -22.36 31.11 -28.89
CA HIS A 1016 -21.90 29.96 -28.11
C HIS A 1016 -22.90 28.80 -28.15
N VAL A 1017 -24.19 29.13 -28.20
CA VAL A 1017 -25.31 28.19 -28.14
C VAL A 1017 -26.39 28.58 -29.15
N LEU A 1018 -27.34 27.69 -29.41
CA LEU A 1018 -28.53 27.94 -30.21
C LEU A 1018 -29.79 27.77 -29.35
N CYS A 1019 -30.47 28.86 -29.03
CA CYS A 1019 -31.68 28.85 -28.21
C CYS A 1019 -32.90 28.54 -29.07
N VAL A 1020 -33.75 27.63 -28.58
CA VAL A 1020 -34.89 27.10 -29.35
C VAL A 1020 -36.13 26.95 -28.48
N SER A 1021 -37.30 27.26 -29.05
CA SER A 1021 -38.59 27.06 -28.36
C SER A 1021 -38.99 25.58 -28.30
N ASP A 1022 -38.79 24.88 -29.42
CA ASP A 1022 -39.20 23.49 -29.64
C ASP A 1022 -38.36 22.86 -30.76
N TYR A 1023 -38.68 21.60 -31.10
CA TYR A 1023 -37.91 20.85 -32.09
C TYR A 1023 -38.09 21.37 -33.52
N GLN A 1024 -39.19 22.03 -33.87
CA GLN A 1024 -39.41 22.59 -35.20
C GLN A 1024 -38.55 23.83 -35.39
N ASP A 1025 -38.55 24.73 -34.39
CA ASP A 1025 -37.66 25.92 -34.36
C ASP A 1025 -36.18 25.51 -34.42
N ALA A 1026 -35.79 24.45 -33.70
CA ALA A 1026 -34.43 23.92 -33.77
C ALA A 1026 -34.04 23.46 -35.18
N MET A 1027 -34.91 22.69 -35.85
CA MET A 1027 -34.63 22.22 -37.21
C MET A 1027 -34.61 23.38 -38.22
N GLU A 1028 -35.51 24.36 -38.08
CA GLU A 1028 -35.52 25.54 -38.95
C GLU A 1028 -34.23 26.36 -38.81
N LYS A 1029 -33.77 26.61 -37.58
CA LYS A 1029 -32.54 27.36 -37.33
C LYS A 1029 -31.30 26.59 -37.78
N ILE A 1030 -31.21 25.29 -37.47
CA ILE A 1030 -30.08 24.44 -37.90
C ILE A 1030 -29.95 24.41 -39.42
N CYS A 1031 -31.05 24.32 -40.17
CA CYS A 1031 -31.03 24.32 -41.63
C CYS A 1031 -30.56 25.65 -42.25
N LYS A 1032 -30.63 26.76 -41.50
CA LYS A 1032 -30.19 28.11 -41.94
C LYS A 1032 -28.75 28.44 -41.55
N ILE A 1033 -28.13 27.64 -40.68
CA ILE A 1033 -26.74 27.83 -40.26
C ILE A 1033 -25.82 27.21 -41.33
N SER A 1034 -25.00 28.05 -41.98
CA SER A 1034 -23.95 27.56 -42.89
C SER A 1034 -22.87 26.80 -42.12
N GLU A 1035 -22.10 25.98 -42.83
CA GLU A 1035 -20.93 25.31 -42.25
C GLU A 1035 -19.93 26.31 -41.64
N GLU A 1036 -19.66 27.42 -42.33
CA GLU A 1036 -18.78 28.48 -41.84
C GLU A 1036 -19.33 29.05 -40.52
N LYS A 1037 -20.63 29.32 -40.47
CA LYS A 1037 -21.26 29.84 -39.24
C LYS A 1037 -21.23 28.81 -38.11
N TRP A 1038 -21.40 27.53 -38.42
CA TRP A 1038 -21.27 26.46 -37.43
C TRP A 1038 -19.84 26.37 -36.88
N LEU A 1039 -18.83 26.46 -37.74
CA LEU A 1039 -17.42 26.45 -37.33
C LEU A 1039 -17.09 27.63 -36.43
N GLU A 1040 -17.60 28.83 -36.75
CA GLU A 1040 -17.50 30.00 -35.87
C GLU A 1040 -18.10 29.74 -34.49
N MET A 1041 -19.31 29.16 -34.44
CA MET A 1041 -20.00 28.87 -33.19
C MET A 1041 -19.29 27.79 -32.36
N SER A 1042 -18.86 26.71 -33.02
CA SER A 1042 -18.10 25.61 -32.41
C SER A 1042 -16.80 26.12 -31.79
N GLU A 1043 -16.06 26.96 -32.52
CA GLU A 1043 -14.81 27.54 -32.04
C GLU A 1043 -15.04 28.56 -30.93
N ALA A 1044 -16.06 29.41 -31.05
CA ALA A 1044 -16.44 30.36 -30.01
C ALA A 1044 -16.82 29.63 -28.72
N GLY A 1045 -17.62 28.57 -28.81
CA GLY A 1045 -18.04 27.75 -27.68
C GLY A 1045 -16.87 27.06 -26.98
N PHE A 1046 -15.95 26.46 -27.74
CA PHE A 1046 -14.74 25.85 -27.17
C PHE A 1046 -13.83 26.88 -26.49
N LYS A 1047 -13.61 28.03 -27.13
CA LYS A 1047 -12.83 29.12 -26.52
C LYS A 1047 -13.49 29.63 -25.25
N TRP A 1048 -14.82 29.73 -25.22
CA TRP A 1048 -15.58 30.08 -24.02
C TRP A 1048 -15.37 29.04 -22.92
N TRP A 1049 -15.48 27.74 -23.23
CA TRP A 1049 -15.21 26.66 -22.28
C TRP A 1049 -13.77 26.73 -21.76
N LYS A 1050 -12.79 26.93 -22.65
CA LYS A 1050 -11.38 27.00 -22.28
C LYS A 1050 -11.10 28.12 -21.29
N ARG A 1051 -11.76 29.28 -21.45
CA ARG A 1051 -11.61 30.43 -20.55
C ARG A 1051 -12.37 30.29 -19.23
N ASN A 1052 -13.51 29.59 -19.20
CA ASN A 1052 -14.41 29.60 -18.03
C ASN A 1052 -14.52 28.27 -17.28
N CYS A 1053 -14.23 27.15 -17.93
CA CYS A 1053 -14.60 25.81 -17.46
C CYS A 1053 -13.47 24.77 -17.55
N SER A 1054 -12.41 25.01 -18.33
CA SER A 1054 -11.18 24.20 -18.26
C SER A 1054 -10.55 24.30 -16.88
N VAL A 1055 -9.60 23.42 -16.54
CA VAL A 1055 -8.98 23.45 -15.21
C VAL A 1055 -8.35 24.82 -14.89
N GLU A 1056 -7.65 25.41 -15.86
CA GLU A 1056 -7.04 26.75 -15.72
C GLU A 1056 -8.06 27.89 -15.83
N GLY A 1057 -8.97 27.82 -16.80
CA GLY A 1057 -9.99 28.84 -17.01
C GLY A 1057 -10.94 28.99 -15.84
N SER A 1058 -11.43 27.86 -15.33
CA SER A 1058 -12.33 27.81 -14.17
C SER A 1058 -11.69 28.41 -12.91
N TRP A 1059 -10.40 28.17 -12.68
CA TRP A 1059 -9.68 28.80 -11.58
C TRP A 1059 -9.51 30.30 -11.79
N ASN A 1060 -9.06 30.72 -12.97
CA ASN A 1060 -8.84 32.13 -13.29
C ASN A 1060 -10.15 32.95 -13.18
N THR A 1061 -11.27 32.43 -13.71
CA THR A 1061 -12.58 33.05 -13.55
C THR A 1061 -13.00 33.11 -12.08
N THR A 1062 -12.79 32.04 -11.32
CA THR A 1062 -13.06 32.04 -9.87
C THR A 1062 -12.24 33.12 -9.16
N ARG A 1063 -10.93 33.19 -9.40
CA ARG A 1063 -10.02 34.17 -8.80
C ARG A 1063 -10.44 35.61 -9.12
N ASN A 1064 -10.83 35.88 -10.36
CA ASN A 1064 -11.28 37.20 -10.79
C ASN A 1064 -12.56 37.66 -10.08
N LEU A 1065 -13.43 36.74 -9.66
CA LEU A 1065 -14.65 37.06 -8.91
C LEU A 1065 -14.45 37.23 -7.40
N LEU A 1066 -13.27 36.83 -6.87
CA LEU A 1066 -12.91 36.99 -5.47
C LEU A 1066 -12.35 38.39 -5.16
N ASN A 1067 -11.73 39.01 -6.17
CA ASN A 1067 -11.32 40.42 -6.18
C ASN A 1067 -12.55 41.32 -6.40
#